data_AF-A0A963WT96-F1
#
_entry.id   AF-A0A963WT96-F1
#
_cell.length_a   1.000
_cell.length_b   1.000
_cell.length_c   1.000
_cell.angle_alpha   90.00
_cell.angle_beta   90.00
_cell.angle_gamma   90.00
#
_symmetry.space_group_name_H-M   'P 1'
#
loop_
_entity.id
_entity.type
_entity.pdbx_description
1 polymer ?
#
loop_
_entity_poly.entity_id
_entity_poly.type
_entity_poly.pdbx_seq_one_letter_code
_entity_poly.pdbx_strand_id
1 'polypeptide(L)'
;MTATDMPASETLDISRIDEEDIRLTTGFADIFTAILLGFGISLLIGIGFWLGGFVVVGVAFALARPLVETRRFAACANVLAVGVALGTGVLVSLADAVMLVLIAGLCAAFWYFYRVPLALALAIAALAAMIVLLLTSVFQMSWALHPALALADGRSEVLAMGLLLFAAAMWYDAKDRLRQTRMSAVAFWLHLGAAPLFVHGLFAALGTDPWRGETASPALVFPLFAILTLISLVIDRRPLLASSFVYMVGATGNLLYGTGGKEDQVAPALNAAMAPAVIGVLLLFLAAGWSPLRGWLLALLPETLTRHLPPPAQHAIPQPVEDRAPDLPEAESEPVRLVLGFNDLFVALGAASLFVGAIVIGAIITISLTPELNGPEAARRFFGSFSIWPPLLIPAAAMWAVAEYFVRIRRMAWPAITSALGFALVTGLGSVLLAVQFAIGRFPDLLERRFSEAVAMPFGFIIGCVLLASLAGLAANMAFWWRHRLPISFALGIAALWPLAGADLIAAGLTDPDRAEPLFGWQWRMGLFGLAVFAGAMVWDRSDKGRETQRADIAFWLHLLASFLLIPLAFHLLPDGPAAFLLALVGLVILVLVALVIDRRAPLAVALPFALSTVPGDLALIGDLALIGGLLALALQWEKVRGWAFGWLQPAA
;
A
#
# COMPACT_ATOMS: atom_id res chain seq x y z
N MET A 1 25.13 -23.25 5.00
CA MET A 1 24.26 -22.40 4.18
C MET A 1 24.26 -21.01 4.77
N THR A 2 24.67 -20.01 3.98
CA THR A 2 24.47 -18.62 4.37
C THR A 2 22.97 -18.30 4.28
N ALA A 3 22.52 -17.26 4.96
CA ALA A 3 21.10 -16.88 5.01
C ALA A 3 20.44 -16.70 3.65
N THR A 4 21.25 -16.47 2.62
CA THR A 4 20.88 -16.10 1.26
C THR A 4 20.88 -17.29 0.30
N ASP A 5 21.32 -18.48 0.76
CA ASP A 5 21.34 -19.73 -0.02
C ASP A 5 20.05 -20.54 0.12
N MET A 6 19.05 -20.01 0.86
CA MET A 6 17.77 -20.67 1.05
C MET A 6 17.00 -20.73 -0.29
N PRO A 7 16.42 -21.89 -0.65
CA PRO A 7 15.61 -22.01 -1.85
C PRO A 7 14.39 -21.09 -1.75
N ALA A 8 14.06 -20.38 -2.83
CA ALA A 8 12.94 -19.46 -2.85
C ALA A 8 11.61 -20.16 -2.48
N SER A 9 11.49 -21.46 -2.70
CA SER A 9 10.30 -22.28 -2.43
C SER A 9 10.03 -22.57 -0.95
N GLU A 10 11.03 -22.65 -0.07
CA GLU A 10 10.84 -22.99 1.36
C GLU A 10 10.10 -21.92 2.17
N THR A 11 10.07 -20.68 1.66
CA THR A 11 9.25 -19.60 2.19
C THR A 11 7.82 -19.60 1.65
N LEU A 12 7.53 -20.32 0.54
CA LEU A 12 6.21 -20.37 -0.10
C LEU A 12 5.26 -21.41 0.49
N ASP A 13 5.77 -22.56 0.95
CA ASP A 13 4.90 -23.72 1.19
C ASP A 13 4.19 -23.74 2.55
N ILE A 14 4.64 -22.93 3.52
CA ILE A 14 4.10 -23.01 4.90
C ILE A 14 3.13 -21.86 5.22
N SER A 15 3.21 -20.71 4.53
CA SER A 15 2.23 -19.60 4.71
C SER A 15 0.91 -19.85 3.95
N ARG A 16 0.85 -20.88 3.10
CA ARG A 16 -0.30 -21.22 2.24
C ARG A 16 -1.33 -22.14 2.90
N ILE A 17 -1.05 -22.63 4.11
CA ILE A 17 -1.78 -23.78 4.67
C ILE A 17 -3.10 -23.35 5.34
N ASP A 18 -3.29 -22.07 5.68
CA ASP A 18 -4.41 -21.61 6.51
C ASP A 18 -5.31 -20.50 5.91
N GLU A 19 -5.06 -20.00 4.69
CA GLU A 19 -5.56 -18.65 4.30
C GLU A 19 -6.15 -18.55 2.89
N GLU A 20 -7.09 -17.61 2.69
CA GLU A 20 -7.79 -17.36 1.43
C GLU A 20 -6.80 -17.09 0.27
N ASP A 21 -6.54 -18.09 -0.59
CA ASP A 21 -5.64 -18.00 -1.74
C ASP A 21 -6.27 -17.18 -2.88
N ILE A 22 -6.36 -15.86 -2.67
CA ILE A 22 -6.82 -14.91 -3.68
C ILE A 22 -5.60 -14.25 -4.29
N ARG A 23 -5.26 -14.68 -5.50
CA ARG A 23 -4.18 -14.08 -6.28
C ARG A 23 -4.61 -12.68 -6.75
N LEU A 24 -4.18 -11.63 -6.04
CA LEU A 24 -4.39 -10.24 -6.49
C LEU A 24 -3.38 -9.81 -7.56
N THR A 25 -2.18 -10.39 -7.52
CA THR A 25 -1.07 -10.12 -8.44
C THR A 25 -0.37 -11.44 -8.75
N THR A 26 0.11 -11.62 -9.98
CA THR A 26 0.89 -12.81 -10.37
C THR A 26 2.41 -12.59 -10.32
N GLY A 27 2.86 -11.34 -10.43
CA GLY A 27 4.27 -10.95 -10.36
C GLY A 27 4.43 -9.45 -10.65
N PHE A 28 5.67 -8.96 -10.72
CA PHE A 28 5.91 -7.54 -11.01
C PHE A 28 5.46 -7.12 -12.42
N ALA A 29 5.60 -8.01 -13.40
CA ALA A 29 5.14 -7.79 -14.77
C ALA A 29 3.64 -7.44 -14.84
N ASP A 30 2.83 -8.16 -14.06
CA ASP A 30 1.40 -7.91 -13.89
C ASP A 30 1.15 -6.55 -13.21
N ILE A 31 1.87 -6.24 -12.14
CA ILE A 31 1.76 -4.94 -11.44
C ILE A 31 2.10 -3.77 -12.36
N PHE A 32 3.24 -3.82 -13.07
CA PHE A 32 3.66 -2.78 -13.99
C PHE A 32 2.63 -2.56 -15.10
N THR A 33 2.13 -3.65 -15.68
CA THR A 33 1.10 -3.58 -16.73
C THR A 33 -0.22 -3.04 -16.18
N ALA A 34 -0.62 -3.44 -14.97
CA ALA A 34 -1.81 -2.92 -14.30
C ALA A 34 -1.72 -1.43 -14.00
N ILE A 35 -0.53 -0.91 -13.61
CA ILE A 35 -0.28 0.52 -13.44
C ILE A 35 -0.49 1.26 -14.77
N LEU A 36 0.10 0.77 -15.86
CA LEU A 36 -0.08 1.36 -17.20
C LEU A 36 -1.56 1.39 -17.61
N LEU A 37 -2.29 0.29 -17.38
CA LEU A 37 -3.72 0.22 -17.65
C LEU A 37 -4.52 1.22 -16.81
N GLY A 38 -4.20 1.37 -15.52
CA GLY A 38 -4.90 2.31 -14.64
C GLY A 38 -4.75 3.76 -15.12
N PHE A 39 -3.52 4.20 -15.40
CA PHE A 39 -3.26 5.52 -15.98
C PHE A 39 -3.93 5.67 -17.35
N GLY A 40 -3.82 4.66 -18.22
CA GLY A 40 -4.46 4.66 -19.53
C GLY A 40 -5.98 4.80 -19.47
N ILE A 41 -6.66 4.04 -18.62
CA ILE A 41 -8.11 4.14 -18.40
C ILE A 41 -8.48 5.55 -17.91
N SER A 42 -7.70 6.10 -16.98
CA SER A 42 -7.95 7.42 -16.40
C SER A 42 -7.88 8.53 -17.46
N LEU A 43 -6.89 8.45 -18.37
CA LEU A 43 -6.74 9.37 -19.50
C LEU A 43 -7.82 9.18 -20.56
N LEU A 44 -8.16 7.93 -20.90
CA LEU A 44 -9.20 7.63 -21.88
C LEU A 44 -10.57 8.15 -21.44
N ILE A 45 -10.91 8.07 -20.15
CA ILE A 45 -12.11 8.69 -19.57
C ILE A 45 -12.10 10.21 -19.80
N GLY A 46 -10.92 10.85 -19.77
CA GLY A 46 -10.74 12.28 -20.00
C GLY A 46 -10.90 12.76 -21.45
N ILE A 47 -10.93 11.87 -22.46
CA ILE A 47 -11.08 12.24 -23.90
C ILE A 47 -12.44 12.92 -24.18
N GLY A 48 -13.43 12.69 -23.32
CA GLY A 48 -14.77 13.26 -23.40
C GLY A 48 -15.82 12.21 -23.06
N PHE A 49 -16.82 12.57 -22.25
CA PHE A 49 -17.77 11.66 -21.57
C PHE A 49 -18.06 10.35 -22.34
N TRP A 50 -18.95 10.40 -23.34
CA TRP A 50 -19.47 9.20 -24.00
C TRP A 50 -18.40 8.45 -24.81
N LEU A 51 -17.53 9.17 -25.53
CA LEU A 51 -16.49 8.57 -26.36
C LEU A 51 -15.42 7.88 -25.52
N GLY A 52 -14.97 8.53 -24.44
CA GLY A 52 -14.01 7.96 -23.49
C GLY A 52 -14.54 6.66 -22.88
N GLY A 53 -15.82 6.65 -22.48
CA GLY A 53 -16.48 5.45 -21.98
C GLY A 53 -16.49 4.29 -22.97
N PHE A 54 -16.91 4.53 -24.22
CA PHE A 54 -16.88 3.52 -25.29
C PHE A 54 -15.47 2.98 -25.53
N VAL A 55 -14.47 3.86 -25.61
CA VAL A 55 -13.08 3.46 -25.88
C VAL A 55 -12.53 2.63 -24.73
N VAL A 56 -12.78 3.01 -23.48
CA VAL A 56 -12.34 2.23 -22.30
C VAL A 56 -12.93 0.82 -22.31
N VAL A 57 -14.24 0.67 -22.55
CA VAL A 57 -14.88 -0.65 -22.61
C VAL A 57 -14.30 -1.47 -23.76
N GLY A 58 -14.16 -0.88 -24.95
CA GLY A 58 -13.58 -1.56 -26.11
C GLY A 58 -12.14 -2.03 -25.88
N VAL A 59 -11.30 -1.16 -25.33
CA VAL A 59 -9.90 -1.47 -24.97
C VAL A 59 -9.85 -2.56 -23.91
N ALA A 60 -10.72 -2.53 -22.90
CA ALA A 60 -10.74 -3.54 -21.85
C ALA A 60 -11.07 -4.93 -22.39
N PHE A 61 -12.07 -5.05 -23.27
CA PHE A 61 -12.38 -6.32 -23.93
C PHE A 61 -11.26 -6.77 -24.89
N ALA A 62 -10.61 -5.84 -25.60
CA ALA A 62 -9.53 -6.16 -26.53
C ALA A 62 -8.27 -6.67 -25.80
N LEU A 63 -7.91 -6.08 -24.67
CA LEU A 63 -6.72 -6.44 -23.89
C LEU A 63 -6.95 -7.62 -22.94
N ALA A 64 -8.19 -8.01 -22.69
CA ALA A 64 -8.49 -9.11 -21.78
C ALA A 64 -7.97 -10.47 -22.27
N ARG A 65 -8.06 -10.78 -23.57
CA ARG A 65 -7.49 -12.03 -24.11
C ARG A 65 -5.97 -12.16 -23.89
N PRO A 66 -5.13 -11.21 -24.33
CA PRO A 66 -3.68 -11.33 -24.13
C PRO A 66 -3.30 -11.30 -22.65
N LEU A 67 -3.97 -10.50 -21.81
CA LEU A 67 -3.57 -10.34 -20.41
C LEU A 67 -4.16 -11.41 -19.48
N VAL A 68 -5.43 -11.74 -19.61
CA VAL A 68 -6.15 -12.63 -18.68
C VAL A 68 -6.07 -14.09 -19.13
N GLU A 69 -6.25 -14.39 -20.41
CA GLU A 69 -6.23 -15.79 -20.89
C GLU A 69 -4.82 -16.27 -21.18
N THR A 70 -4.04 -15.46 -21.89
CA THR A 70 -2.69 -15.86 -22.34
C THR A 70 -1.66 -15.70 -21.22
N ARG A 71 -1.54 -14.48 -20.65
CA ARG A 71 -0.56 -14.18 -19.59
C ARG A 71 -1.05 -14.51 -18.18
N ARG A 72 -2.35 -14.73 -17.99
CA ARG A 72 -2.99 -15.02 -16.69
C ARG A 72 -2.73 -13.96 -15.61
N PHE A 73 -2.58 -12.70 -16.02
CA PHE A 73 -2.33 -11.57 -15.13
C PHE A 73 -3.57 -11.22 -14.30
N ALA A 74 -3.47 -11.36 -12.99
CA ALA A 74 -4.56 -11.18 -12.06
C ALA A 74 -4.85 -9.70 -11.76
N ALA A 75 -3.80 -8.87 -11.57
CA ALA A 75 -3.99 -7.45 -11.30
C ALA A 75 -4.56 -6.74 -12.54
N CYS A 76 -4.02 -7.05 -13.71
CA CYS A 76 -4.56 -6.57 -14.99
C CYS A 76 -6.02 -6.97 -15.16
N ALA A 77 -6.39 -8.23 -14.88
CA ALA A 77 -7.78 -8.68 -14.96
C ALA A 77 -8.72 -7.83 -14.10
N ASN A 78 -8.30 -7.50 -12.87
CA ASN A 78 -9.08 -6.66 -11.96
C ASN A 78 -9.18 -5.20 -12.46
N VAL A 79 -8.07 -4.62 -12.93
CA VAL A 79 -8.06 -3.26 -13.51
C VAL A 79 -8.95 -3.16 -14.74
N LEU A 80 -8.93 -4.17 -15.62
CA LEU A 80 -9.81 -4.21 -16.80
C LEU A 80 -11.28 -4.35 -16.41
N ALA A 81 -11.61 -5.18 -15.41
CA ALA A 81 -12.98 -5.30 -14.92
C ALA A 81 -13.51 -3.98 -14.34
N VAL A 82 -12.70 -3.25 -13.57
CA VAL A 82 -13.01 -1.90 -13.09
C VAL A 82 -13.14 -0.93 -14.26
N GLY A 83 -12.25 -1.03 -15.26
CA GLY A 83 -12.33 -0.27 -16.50
C GLY A 83 -13.66 -0.46 -17.23
N VAL A 84 -14.17 -1.68 -17.35
CA VAL A 84 -15.49 -1.95 -17.96
C VAL A 84 -16.60 -1.24 -17.17
N ALA A 85 -16.61 -1.34 -15.84
CA ALA A 85 -17.62 -0.70 -15.01
C ALA A 85 -17.58 0.84 -15.11
N LEU A 86 -16.39 1.43 -14.93
CA LEU A 86 -16.19 2.88 -15.01
C LEU A 86 -16.47 3.40 -16.42
N GLY A 87 -15.92 2.75 -17.45
CA GLY A 87 -16.12 3.10 -18.85
C GLY A 87 -17.60 3.06 -19.23
N THR A 88 -18.35 2.08 -18.75
CA THR A 88 -19.81 2.01 -18.96
C THR A 88 -20.57 3.12 -18.21
N GLY A 89 -20.14 3.47 -17.00
CA GLY A 89 -20.72 4.59 -16.25
C GLY A 89 -20.52 5.93 -16.95
N VAL A 90 -19.31 6.20 -17.43
CA VAL A 90 -19.00 7.41 -18.20
C VAL A 90 -19.70 7.39 -19.55
N LEU A 91 -19.81 6.20 -20.17
CA LEU A 91 -20.53 6.01 -21.41
C LEU A 91 -21.95 6.53 -21.31
N VAL A 92 -22.71 6.31 -20.24
CA VAL A 92 -24.15 6.59 -20.24
C VAL A 92 -24.49 7.98 -19.66
N SER A 93 -23.50 8.69 -19.11
CA SER A 93 -23.52 10.07 -18.56
C SER A 93 -24.77 10.57 -17.80
N LEU A 94 -25.67 9.67 -17.41
CA LEU A 94 -26.91 9.87 -16.68
C LEU A 94 -26.90 8.89 -15.51
N ALA A 95 -27.08 9.40 -14.28
CA ALA A 95 -27.15 8.58 -13.07
C ALA A 95 -28.54 7.94 -12.92
N ASP A 96 -28.97 7.15 -13.90
CA ASP A 96 -30.28 6.48 -13.91
C ASP A 96 -30.18 4.95 -14.01
N ALA A 97 -31.34 4.28 -14.01
CA ALA A 97 -31.42 2.83 -14.01
C ALA A 97 -30.81 2.20 -15.28
N VAL A 98 -30.80 2.90 -16.42
CA VAL A 98 -30.27 2.37 -17.69
C VAL A 98 -28.76 2.18 -17.58
N MET A 99 -28.05 3.15 -17.00
CA MET A 99 -26.61 3.05 -16.75
C MET A 99 -26.28 1.80 -15.92
N LEU A 100 -27.04 1.56 -14.84
CA LEU A 100 -26.80 0.42 -13.93
C LEU A 100 -27.08 -0.93 -14.60
N VAL A 101 -28.11 -1.02 -15.44
CA VAL A 101 -28.38 -2.21 -16.26
C VAL A 101 -27.23 -2.47 -17.23
N LEU A 102 -26.71 -1.43 -17.88
CA LEU A 102 -25.59 -1.57 -18.82
C LEU A 102 -24.29 -1.98 -18.11
N ILE A 103 -23.99 -1.39 -16.94
CA ILE A 103 -22.84 -1.82 -16.12
C ILE A 103 -23.01 -3.28 -15.74
N ALA A 104 -24.18 -3.68 -15.23
CA ALA A 104 -24.46 -5.06 -14.87
C ALA A 104 -24.28 -6.01 -16.06
N GLY A 105 -24.82 -5.67 -17.22
CA GLY A 105 -24.74 -6.47 -18.44
C GLY A 105 -23.31 -6.61 -18.98
N LEU A 106 -22.55 -5.52 -19.09
CA LEU A 106 -21.20 -5.54 -19.64
C LEU A 106 -20.19 -6.19 -18.69
N CYS A 107 -20.31 -5.95 -17.37
CA CYS A 107 -19.49 -6.65 -16.37
C CYS A 107 -19.83 -8.15 -16.32
N ALA A 108 -21.11 -8.54 -16.42
CA ALA A 108 -21.50 -9.94 -16.52
C ALA A 108 -20.99 -10.60 -17.80
N ALA A 109 -21.01 -9.89 -18.94
CA ALA A 109 -20.43 -10.36 -20.19
C ALA A 109 -18.90 -10.54 -20.04
N PHE A 110 -18.20 -9.57 -19.46
CA PHE A 110 -16.76 -9.66 -19.21
C PHE A 110 -16.43 -10.86 -18.31
N TRP A 111 -17.21 -11.10 -17.25
CA TRP A 111 -17.09 -12.30 -16.43
C TRP A 111 -17.38 -13.58 -17.23
N TYR A 112 -18.41 -13.61 -18.07
CA TYR A 112 -18.77 -14.80 -18.84
C TYR A 112 -17.61 -15.27 -19.75
N PHE A 113 -16.97 -14.32 -20.44
CA PHE A 113 -15.84 -14.60 -21.34
C PHE A 113 -14.56 -14.89 -20.58
N TYR A 114 -14.16 -14.05 -19.62
CA TYR A 114 -12.82 -14.09 -19.02
C TYR A 114 -12.77 -14.67 -17.61
N ARG A 115 -13.93 -14.96 -17.01
CA ARG A 115 -14.08 -15.60 -15.69
C ARG A 115 -13.37 -14.86 -14.56
N VAL A 116 -13.30 -13.53 -14.67
CA VAL A 116 -12.73 -12.61 -13.67
C VAL A 116 -13.74 -12.40 -12.53
N PRO A 117 -13.46 -12.84 -11.28
CA PRO A 117 -14.42 -12.78 -10.18
C PRO A 117 -14.91 -11.36 -9.85
N LEU A 118 -14.02 -10.37 -9.90
CA LEU A 118 -14.36 -8.97 -9.62
C LEU A 118 -15.40 -8.43 -10.62
N ALA A 119 -15.36 -8.84 -11.89
CA ALA A 119 -16.35 -8.40 -12.88
C ALA A 119 -17.76 -8.87 -12.51
N LEU A 120 -17.94 -10.10 -12.02
CA LEU A 120 -19.24 -10.56 -11.55
C LEU A 120 -19.68 -9.81 -10.28
N ALA A 121 -18.76 -9.55 -9.35
CA ALA A 121 -19.07 -8.77 -8.16
C ALA A 121 -19.54 -7.34 -8.51
N LEU A 122 -18.88 -6.68 -9.48
CA LEU A 122 -19.28 -5.38 -10.00
C LEU A 122 -20.65 -5.43 -10.70
N ALA A 123 -20.95 -6.52 -11.41
CA ALA A 123 -22.27 -6.69 -12.03
C ALA A 123 -23.39 -6.82 -10.99
N ILE A 124 -23.16 -7.59 -9.92
CA ILE A 124 -24.10 -7.73 -8.80
C ILE A 124 -24.24 -6.41 -8.04
N ALA A 125 -23.16 -5.66 -7.84
CA ALA A 125 -23.18 -4.35 -7.22
C ALA A 125 -24.03 -3.35 -8.02
N ALA A 126 -23.89 -3.33 -9.35
CA ALA A 126 -24.71 -2.50 -10.21
C ALA A 126 -26.20 -2.89 -10.16
N LEU A 127 -26.52 -4.20 -10.07
CA LEU A 127 -27.90 -4.66 -9.90
C LEU A 127 -28.48 -4.26 -8.53
N ALA A 128 -27.70 -4.39 -7.46
CA ALA A 128 -28.11 -3.93 -6.13
C ALA A 128 -28.35 -2.42 -6.12
N ALA A 129 -27.48 -1.65 -6.79
CA ALA A 129 -27.65 -0.22 -6.98
C ALA A 129 -28.93 0.13 -7.71
N MET A 130 -29.27 -0.64 -8.75
CA MET A 130 -30.51 -0.44 -9.51
C MET A 130 -31.73 -0.70 -8.63
N ILE A 131 -31.71 -1.77 -7.81
CA ILE A 131 -32.80 -2.06 -6.87
C ILE A 131 -32.95 -0.92 -5.87
N VAL A 132 -31.86 -0.44 -5.26
CA VAL A 132 -31.89 0.69 -4.31
C VAL A 132 -32.43 1.94 -5.00
N LEU A 133 -31.95 2.28 -6.20
CA LEU A 133 -32.42 3.42 -6.97
C LEU A 133 -33.94 3.34 -7.25
N LEU A 134 -34.44 2.17 -7.65
CA LEU A 134 -35.87 1.96 -7.90
C LEU A 134 -36.69 2.09 -6.61
N LEU A 135 -36.24 1.47 -5.51
CA LEU A 135 -36.89 1.60 -4.20
C LEU A 135 -36.94 3.07 -3.79
N THR A 136 -35.82 3.79 -3.86
CA THR A 136 -35.76 5.23 -3.57
C THR A 136 -36.75 5.97 -4.47
N SER A 137 -36.81 5.71 -5.78
CA SER A 137 -37.75 6.40 -6.68
C SER A 137 -39.24 6.15 -6.33
N VAL A 138 -39.59 4.94 -5.91
CA VAL A 138 -40.96 4.56 -5.49
C VAL A 138 -41.30 5.22 -4.16
N PHE A 139 -40.41 5.15 -3.18
CA PHE A 139 -40.54 5.92 -1.95
C PHE A 139 -40.60 7.41 -2.26
N GLN A 140 -39.90 7.86 -3.31
CA GLN A 140 -39.87 9.25 -3.67
C GLN A 140 -41.23 9.77 -4.15
N MET A 141 -41.84 9.02 -5.05
CA MET A 141 -43.21 9.24 -5.50
C MET A 141 -44.21 9.21 -4.33
N SER A 142 -44.00 8.32 -3.35
CA SER A 142 -44.89 8.16 -2.19
C SER A 142 -44.79 9.32 -1.19
N TRP A 143 -43.62 9.94 -1.00
CA TRP A 143 -43.43 11.06 -0.07
C TRP A 143 -43.94 12.39 -0.60
N ALA A 144 -44.00 12.58 -1.93
CA ALA A 144 -44.63 13.76 -2.53
C ALA A 144 -46.09 13.94 -2.06
N LEU A 145 -46.69 12.84 -1.59
CA LEU A 145 -48.02 12.78 -0.99
C LEU A 145 -48.02 12.92 0.55
N HIS A 146 -46.89 12.68 1.25
CA HIS A 146 -46.78 12.68 2.73
C HIS A 146 -45.40 13.17 3.26
N PRO A 147 -45.21 14.50 3.48
CA PRO A 147 -43.92 15.10 3.83
C PRO A 147 -43.33 14.73 5.21
N ALA A 148 -44.15 14.27 6.15
CA ALA A 148 -43.73 13.95 7.53
C ALA A 148 -42.88 12.67 7.66
N LEU A 149 -42.70 11.92 6.57
CA LEU A 149 -41.98 10.64 6.52
C LEU A 149 -40.63 10.73 5.79
N ALA A 150 -40.11 11.94 5.55
CA ALA A 150 -38.89 12.15 4.77
C ALA A 150 -37.64 11.56 5.46
N LEU A 151 -37.11 10.45 4.92
CA LEU A 151 -35.85 9.80 5.32
C LEU A 151 -34.74 9.98 4.27
N ALA A 152 -34.89 10.95 3.36
CA ALA A 152 -34.10 11.10 2.12
C ALA A 152 -32.72 11.75 2.30
N ASP A 153 -32.00 11.37 3.36
CA ASP A 153 -30.66 11.86 3.64
C ASP A 153 -29.55 10.98 3.03
N GLY A 154 -29.89 9.95 2.23
CA GLY A 154 -28.93 9.03 1.60
C GLY A 154 -28.42 7.90 2.50
N ARG A 155 -28.77 7.91 3.80
CA ARG A 155 -28.30 6.94 4.80
C ARG A 155 -28.92 5.56 4.62
N SER A 156 -30.23 5.55 4.36
CA SER A 156 -31.01 4.33 4.20
C SER A 156 -30.64 3.56 2.93
N GLU A 157 -30.27 4.29 1.89
CA GLU A 157 -29.88 3.80 0.58
C GLU A 157 -28.53 3.09 0.65
N VAL A 158 -27.55 3.70 1.33
CA VAL A 158 -26.23 3.09 1.54
C VAL A 158 -26.33 1.83 2.39
N LEU A 159 -27.13 1.85 3.47
CA LEU A 159 -27.38 0.66 4.28
C LEU A 159 -28.08 -0.45 3.49
N ALA A 160 -29.12 -0.12 2.71
CA ALA A 160 -29.84 -1.06 1.86
C ALA A 160 -28.91 -1.71 0.83
N MET A 161 -28.05 -0.92 0.18
CA MET A 161 -27.02 -1.43 -0.72
C MET A 161 -26.07 -2.40 0.00
N GLY A 162 -25.55 -2.00 1.17
CA GLY A 162 -24.66 -2.81 1.97
C GLY A 162 -25.29 -4.15 2.37
N LEU A 163 -26.56 -4.13 2.79
CA LEU A 163 -27.34 -5.32 3.13
C LEU A 163 -27.54 -6.25 1.93
N LEU A 164 -27.91 -5.72 0.76
CA LEU A 164 -28.09 -6.50 -0.46
C LEU A 164 -26.79 -7.18 -0.89
N LEU A 165 -25.69 -6.44 -0.91
CA LEU A 165 -24.38 -6.97 -1.27
C LEU A 165 -23.87 -7.98 -0.23
N PHE A 166 -24.08 -7.72 1.05
CA PHE A 166 -23.70 -8.65 2.12
C PHE A 166 -24.50 -9.95 2.02
N ALA A 167 -25.80 -9.88 1.75
CA ALA A 167 -26.63 -11.06 1.53
C ALA A 167 -26.18 -11.86 0.29
N ALA A 168 -25.85 -11.19 -0.81
CA ALA A 168 -25.28 -11.84 -1.98
C ALA A 168 -23.93 -12.50 -1.67
N ALA A 169 -23.05 -11.83 -0.93
CA ALA A 169 -21.76 -12.36 -0.51
C ALA A 169 -21.93 -13.65 0.32
N MET A 170 -22.81 -13.61 1.33
CA MET A 170 -23.14 -14.77 2.17
C MET A 170 -23.70 -15.94 1.36
N TRP A 171 -24.50 -15.66 0.32
CA TRP A 171 -25.03 -16.70 -0.56
C TRP A 171 -23.93 -17.42 -1.36
N TYR A 172 -22.94 -16.68 -1.87
CA TYR A 172 -21.78 -17.30 -2.53
C TYR A 172 -20.90 -18.08 -1.55
N ASP A 173 -20.70 -17.56 -0.33
CA ASP A 173 -19.94 -18.25 0.72
C ASP A 173 -20.60 -19.57 1.14
N ALA A 174 -21.92 -19.59 1.31
CA ALA A 174 -22.66 -20.80 1.65
C ALA A 174 -22.55 -21.88 0.55
N LYS A 175 -22.44 -21.47 -0.72
CA LYS A 175 -22.27 -22.39 -1.86
C LYS A 175 -20.88 -22.99 -1.96
N ASP A 176 -19.87 -22.30 -1.45
CA ASP A 176 -18.47 -22.73 -1.49
C ASP A 176 -17.82 -22.62 -0.11
N ARG A 177 -18.44 -23.30 0.88
CA ARG A 177 -18.01 -23.28 2.28
C ARG A 177 -16.57 -23.79 2.49
N LEU A 178 -16.09 -24.63 1.59
CA LEU A 178 -14.74 -25.19 1.63
C LEU A 178 -13.71 -24.29 0.92
N ARG A 179 -14.15 -23.21 0.26
CA ARG A 179 -13.33 -22.25 -0.48
C ARG A 179 -12.48 -22.92 -1.57
N GLN A 180 -13.08 -23.85 -2.31
CA GLN A 180 -12.38 -24.66 -3.30
C GLN A 180 -12.65 -24.22 -4.75
N THR A 181 -13.62 -23.33 -4.97
CA THR A 181 -14.01 -22.88 -6.30
C THR A 181 -13.83 -21.37 -6.48
N ARG A 182 -14.01 -20.89 -7.72
CA ARG A 182 -14.00 -19.45 -8.03
C ARG A 182 -15.12 -18.68 -7.34
N MET A 183 -16.14 -19.36 -6.82
CA MET A 183 -17.24 -18.72 -6.09
C MET A 183 -16.76 -18.07 -4.80
N SER A 184 -15.75 -18.65 -4.13
CA SER A 184 -15.13 -18.02 -2.96
C SER A 184 -14.46 -16.68 -3.30
N ALA A 185 -13.85 -16.57 -4.49
CA ALA A 185 -13.26 -15.31 -4.95
C ALA A 185 -14.34 -14.26 -5.28
N VAL A 186 -15.49 -14.66 -5.84
CA VAL A 186 -16.63 -13.76 -6.06
C VAL A 186 -17.18 -13.27 -4.71
N ALA A 187 -17.38 -14.18 -3.75
CA ALA A 187 -17.85 -13.84 -2.41
C ALA A 187 -16.91 -12.87 -1.69
N PHE A 188 -15.59 -13.06 -1.85
CA PHE A 188 -14.59 -12.14 -1.33
C PHE A 188 -14.79 -10.71 -1.85
N TRP A 189 -14.89 -10.52 -3.17
CA TRP A 189 -15.09 -9.20 -3.76
C TRP A 189 -16.42 -8.58 -3.36
N LEU A 190 -17.48 -9.39 -3.25
CA LEU A 190 -18.77 -8.94 -2.73
C LEU A 190 -18.68 -8.50 -1.26
N HIS A 191 -18.00 -9.24 -0.39
CA HIS A 191 -17.77 -8.83 1.00
C HIS A 191 -16.91 -7.56 1.08
N LEU A 192 -15.88 -7.44 0.24
CA LEU A 192 -15.02 -6.25 0.19
C LEU A 192 -15.82 -5.00 -0.19
N GLY A 193 -16.73 -5.08 -1.15
CA GLY A 193 -17.63 -4.00 -1.51
C GLY A 193 -18.77 -3.76 -0.50
N ALA A 194 -19.33 -4.84 0.06
CA ALA A 194 -20.44 -4.77 1.01
C ALA A 194 -20.03 -4.12 2.33
N ALA A 195 -18.84 -4.43 2.85
CA ALA A 195 -18.40 -4.00 4.16
C ALA A 195 -18.43 -2.46 4.37
N PRO A 196 -17.81 -1.62 3.51
CA PRO A 196 -17.90 -0.16 3.65
C PRO A 196 -19.33 0.35 3.59
N LEU A 197 -20.16 -0.15 2.68
CA LEU A 197 -21.54 0.30 2.52
C LEU A 197 -22.42 -0.12 3.71
N PHE A 198 -22.28 -1.37 4.16
CA PHE A 198 -23.03 -1.89 5.28
C PHE A 198 -22.64 -1.21 6.59
N VAL A 199 -21.34 -1.12 6.90
CA VAL A 199 -20.85 -0.54 8.16
C VAL A 199 -21.12 0.96 8.18
N HIS A 200 -20.80 1.70 7.11
CA HIS A 200 -21.08 3.13 7.05
C HIS A 200 -22.59 3.40 7.14
N GLY A 201 -23.40 2.68 6.37
CA GLY A 201 -24.85 2.80 6.41
C GLY A 201 -25.42 2.50 7.79
N LEU A 202 -24.89 1.49 8.50
CA LEU A 202 -25.33 1.13 9.85
C LEU A 202 -25.03 2.24 10.86
N PHE A 203 -23.81 2.79 10.86
CA PHE A 203 -23.44 3.89 11.75
C PHE A 203 -24.21 5.17 11.42
N ALA A 204 -24.34 5.51 10.15
CA ALA A 204 -25.09 6.69 9.72
C ALA A 204 -26.56 6.59 10.09
N ALA A 205 -27.19 5.42 9.91
CA ALA A 205 -28.58 5.17 10.32
C ALA A 205 -28.80 5.34 11.84
N LEU A 206 -27.75 5.17 12.64
CA LEU A 206 -27.76 5.34 14.08
C LEU A 206 -27.28 6.73 14.53
N GLY A 207 -27.12 7.68 13.60
CA GLY A 207 -26.72 9.07 13.89
C GLY A 207 -25.23 9.27 14.14
N THR A 208 -24.39 8.42 13.53
CA THR A 208 -22.93 8.56 13.58
C THR A 208 -22.34 8.61 12.17
N ASP A 209 -22.14 9.82 11.67
CA ASP A 209 -21.46 10.09 10.39
C ASP A 209 -20.36 11.17 10.52
N PRO A 210 -19.08 10.76 10.70
CA PRO A 210 -17.95 11.68 10.81
C PRO A 210 -17.82 12.65 9.63
N TRP A 211 -18.28 12.26 8.43
CA TRP A 211 -18.19 13.08 7.22
C TRP A 211 -19.23 14.21 7.19
N ARG A 212 -20.26 14.12 8.04
CA ARG A 212 -21.27 15.18 8.25
C ARG A 212 -21.03 15.97 9.53
N GLY A 213 -19.89 15.78 10.18
CA GLY A 213 -19.56 16.42 11.46
C GLY A 213 -20.27 15.81 12.67
N GLU A 214 -20.90 14.65 12.52
CA GLU A 214 -21.48 13.92 13.65
C GLU A 214 -20.39 13.17 14.42
N THR A 215 -20.54 13.08 15.73
CA THR A 215 -19.53 12.48 16.59
C THR A 215 -19.71 10.97 16.72
N ALA A 216 -18.60 10.24 16.65
CA ALA A 216 -18.56 8.82 16.95
C ALA A 216 -18.72 8.59 18.45
N SER A 217 -19.96 8.36 18.91
CA SER A 217 -20.25 8.09 20.32
C SER A 217 -19.62 6.77 20.79
N PRO A 218 -18.73 6.75 21.80
CA PRO A 218 -18.10 5.52 22.28
C PRO A 218 -19.11 4.48 22.77
N ALA A 219 -20.21 4.94 23.40
CA ALA A 219 -21.28 4.10 23.92
C ALA A 219 -22.03 3.33 22.82
N LEU A 220 -22.01 3.84 21.58
CA LEU A 220 -22.64 3.21 20.42
C LEU A 220 -21.62 2.41 19.61
N VAL A 221 -20.43 2.97 19.36
CA VAL A 221 -19.44 2.38 18.47
C VAL A 221 -18.81 1.12 19.05
N PHE A 222 -18.49 1.08 20.35
CA PHE A 222 -17.84 -0.09 20.93
C PHE A 222 -18.73 -1.34 20.93
N PRO A 223 -20.02 -1.28 21.36
CA PRO A 223 -20.91 -2.43 21.27
C PRO A 223 -21.13 -2.88 19.82
N LEU A 224 -21.34 -1.96 18.88
CA LEU A 224 -21.52 -2.32 17.47
C LEU A 224 -20.28 -2.97 16.88
N PHE A 225 -19.09 -2.44 17.16
CA PHE A 225 -17.85 -3.07 16.74
C PHE A 225 -17.69 -4.47 17.33
N ALA A 226 -18.04 -4.68 18.59
CA ALA A 226 -18.03 -6.00 19.20
C ALA A 226 -18.99 -6.97 18.48
N ILE A 227 -20.21 -6.52 18.15
CA ILE A 227 -21.17 -7.30 17.35
C ILE A 227 -20.61 -7.63 15.97
N LEU A 228 -20.06 -6.63 15.27
CA LEU A 228 -19.43 -6.82 13.95
C LEU A 228 -18.23 -7.76 14.03
N THR A 229 -17.47 -7.74 15.13
CA THR A 229 -16.36 -8.66 15.40
C THR A 229 -16.86 -10.09 15.54
N LEU A 230 -17.92 -10.30 16.32
CA LEU A 230 -18.54 -11.61 16.47
C LEU A 230 -19.06 -12.13 15.13
N ILE A 231 -19.78 -11.31 14.37
CA ILE A 231 -20.24 -11.66 13.01
C ILE A 231 -19.05 -12.06 12.13
N SER A 232 -17.99 -11.24 12.13
CA SER A 232 -16.77 -11.47 11.33
C SER A 232 -16.06 -12.78 11.68
N LEU A 233 -15.99 -13.13 12.98
CA LEU A 233 -15.44 -14.40 13.45
C LEU A 233 -16.29 -15.59 13.00
N VAL A 234 -17.62 -15.49 13.11
CA VAL A 234 -18.56 -16.56 12.72
C VAL A 234 -18.46 -16.87 11.23
N ILE A 235 -18.47 -15.83 10.38
CA ILE A 235 -18.41 -16.00 8.92
C ILE A 235 -16.98 -16.23 8.41
N ASP A 236 -15.98 -16.09 9.26
CA ASP A 236 -14.54 -16.11 8.91
C ASP A 236 -14.18 -15.08 7.82
N ARG A 237 -14.75 -13.88 7.90
CA ARG A 237 -14.51 -12.77 6.96
C ARG A 237 -14.22 -11.49 7.74
N ARG A 238 -13.10 -10.86 7.41
CA ARG A 238 -12.57 -9.68 8.12
C ARG A 238 -12.88 -8.30 7.49
N PRO A 239 -13.41 -8.17 6.25
CA PRO A 239 -13.75 -6.85 5.69
C PRO A 239 -14.62 -5.96 6.58
N LEU A 240 -15.57 -6.54 7.33
CA LEU A 240 -16.43 -5.79 8.26
C LEU A 240 -15.62 -5.10 9.39
N LEU A 241 -14.57 -5.74 9.88
CA LEU A 241 -13.69 -5.17 10.90
C LEU A 241 -12.81 -4.07 10.33
N ALA A 242 -12.25 -4.30 9.14
CA ALA A 242 -11.44 -3.28 8.46
C ALA A 242 -12.27 -2.03 8.17
N SER A 243 -13.54 -2.17 7.79
CA SER A 243 -14.42 -1.03 7.54
C SER A 243 -14.86 -0.28 8.80
N SER A 244 -15.04 -0.97 9.93
CA SER A 244 -15.45 -0.32 11.19
C SER A 244 -14.29 0.35 11.93
N PHE A 245 -13.05 0.14 11.46
CA PHE A 245 -11.83 0.70 12.03
C PHE A 245 -11.86 2.24 12.19
N VAL A 246 -12.29 2.98 11.17
CA VAL A 246 -12.34 4.46 11.22
C VAL A 246 -13.27 4.96 12.34
N TYR A 247 -14.43 4.32 12.50
CA TYR A 247 -15.37 4.63 13.57
C TYR A 247 -14.78 4.34 14.95
N MET A 248 -14.10 3.20 15.06
CA MET A 248 -13.45 2.79 16.29
C MET A 248 -12.36 3.78 16.70
N VAL A 249 -11.50 4.21 15.77
CA VAL A 249 -10.49 5.26 16.03
C VAL A 249 -11.15 6.57 16.46
N GLY A 250 -12.19 7.03 15.77
CA GLY A 250 -12.92 8.25 16.15
C GLY A 250 -13.57 8.16 17.54
N ALA A 251 -14.20 7.01 17.85
CA ALA A 251 -14.82 6.77 19.14
C ALA A 251 -13.80 6.67 20.27
N THR A 252 -12.67 5.98 20.08
CA THR A 252 -11.60 5.97 21.08
C THR A 252 -11.03 7.37 21.28
N GLY A 253 -10.86 8.16 20.22
CA GLY A 253 -10.44 9.55 20.32
C GLY A 253 -11.40 10.38 21.18
N ASN A 254 -12.72 10.26 20.94
CA ASN A 254 -13.75 10.94 21.73
C ASN A 254 -13.79 10.49 23.20
N LEU A 255 -13.65 9.20 23.46
CA LEU A 255 -13.61 8.66 24.82
C LEU A 255 -12.43 9.24 25.60
N LEU A 256 -11.25 9.23 24.98
CA LEU A 256 -10.03 9.75 25.58
C LEU A 256 -10.13 11.27 25.77
N TYR A 257 -10.67 12.00 24.78
CA TYR A 257 -10.93 13.44 24.91
C TYR A 257 -11.79 13.78 26.13
N GLY A 258 -12.86 13.02 26.38
CA GLY A 258 -13.74 13.22 27.54
C GLY A 258 -13.08 12.98 28.91
N THR A 259 -11.93 12.30 28.94
CA THR A 259 -11.16 12.05 30.18
C THR A 259 -10.08 13.09 30.46
N GLY A 260 -9.73 13.95 29.49
CA GLY A 260 -8.80 15.06 29.67
C GLY A 260 -9.53 16.32 30.14
N GLY A 261 -9.02 17.00 31.18
CA GLY A 261 -9.57 18.29 31.61
C GLY A 261 -9.59 19.30 30.45
N LYS A 262 -10.66 20.10 30.34
CA LYS A 262 -10.85 21.08 29.25
C LYS A 262 -9.79 22.20 29.20
N GLU A 263 -8.88 22.26 30.16
CA GLU A 263 -7.88 23.33 30.32
C GLU A 263 -6.53 23.02 29.65
N ASP A 264 -6.24 21.78 29.24
CA ASP A 264 -4.94 21.40 28.67
C ASP A 264 -4.98 21.32 27.12
N GLN A 265 -4.28 22.23 26.43
CA GLN A 265 -4.14 22.20 24.96
C GLN A 265 -3.41 20.95 24.43
N VAL A 266 -2.65 20.27 25.28
CA VAL A 266 -1.91 19.04 24.96
C VAL A 266 -2.81 17.80 24.96
N ALA A 267 -3.83 17.76 25.83
CA ALA A 267 -4.68 16.59 26.01
C ALA A 267 -5.43 16.18 24.72
N PRO A 268 -6.00 17.09 23.92
CA PRO A 268 -6.67 16.74 22.66
C PRO A 268 -5.76 16.00 21.66
N ALA A 269 -4.53 16.50 21.49
CA ALA A 269 -3.57 15.93 20.54
C ALA A 269 -3.10 14.54 21.01
N LEU A 270 -2.79 14.39 22.30
CA LEU A 270 -2.40 13.11 22.87
C LEU A 270 -3.52 12.06 22.75
N ASN A 271 -4.76 12.45 23.05
CA ASN A 271 -5.93 11.59 22.94
C ASN A 271 -6.19 11.15 21.48
N ALA A 272 -6.03 12.06 20.52
CA ALA A 272 -6.11 11.73 19.10
C ALA A 272 -5.02 10.74 18.65
N ALA A 273 -3.82 10.82 19.22
CA ALA A 273 -2.71 9.91 18.92
C ALA A 273 -2.83 8.54 19.61
N MET A 274 -3.43 8.50 20.81
CA MET A 274 -3.69 7.27 21.56
C MET A 274 -4.72 6.36 20.90
N ALA A 275 -5.73 6.94 20.23
CA ALA A 275 -6.75 6.16 19.54
C ALA A 275 -6.19 5.13 18.54
N PRO A 276 -5.38 5.52 17.52
CA PRO A 276 -4.80 4.55 16.60
C PRO A 276 -3.85 3.56 17.29
N ALA A 277 -3.14 3.95 18.35
CA ALA A 277 -2.27 3.03 19.09
C ALA A 277 -3.08 1.91 19.77
N VAL A 278 -4.09 2.27 20.55
CA VAL A 278 -4.95 1.34 21.30
C VAL A 278 -5.67 0.39 20.33
N ILE A 279 -6.23 0.94 19.25
CA ILE A 279 -6.93 0.12 18.26
C ILE A 279 -5.95 -0.78 17.50
N GLY A 280 -4.75 -0.29 17.17
CA GLY A 280 -3.70 -1.11 16.58
C GLY A 280 -3.36 -2.33 17.44
N VAL A 281 -3.18 -2.14 18.75
CA VAL A 281 -2.99 -3.26 19.70
C VAL A 281 -4.17 -4.24 19.67
N LEU A 282 -5.41 -3.74 19.77
CA LEU A 282 -6.62 -4.57 19.75
C LEU A 282 -6.71 -5.42 18.46
N LEU A 283 -6.48 -4.83 17.29
CA LEU A 283 -6.55 -5.54 16.01
C LEU A 283 -5.47 -6.62 15.91
N LEU A 284 -4.25 -6.34 16.39
CA LEU A 284 -3.16 -7.33 16.38
C LEU A 284 -3.45 -8.51 17.31
N PHE A 285 -4.02 -8.26 18.50
CA PHE A 285 -4.47 -9.34 19.39
C PHE A 285 -5.59 -10.17 18.77
N LEU A 286 -6.57 -9.52 18.14
CA LEU A 286 -7.66 -10.20 17.45
C LEU A 286 -7.14 -11.03 16.26
N ALA A 287 -6.17 -10.51 15.51
CA ALA A 287 -5.54 -11.23 14.41
C ALA A 287 -4.74 -12.45 14.88
N ALA A 288 -3.95 -12.30 15.95
CA ALA A 288 -3.19 -13.39 16.54
C ALA A 288 -4.12 -14.49 17.10
N GLY A 289 -5.20 -14.08 17.77
CA GLY A 289 -6.20 -14.94 18.39
C GLY A 289 -7.34 -15.39 17.49
N TRP A 290 -7.30 -15.12 16.18
CA TRP A 290 -8.44 -15.34 15.28
C TRP A 290 -8.97 -16.78 15.31
N SER A 291 -8.12 -17.76 15.02
CA SER A 291 -8.50 -19.18 14.97
C SER A 291 -9.01 -19.72 16.31
N PRO A 292 -8.34 -19.50 17.46
CA PRO A 292 -8.87 -19.99 18.75
C PRO A 292 -10.17 -19.29 19.16
N LEU A 293 -10.30 -17.97 18.96
CA LEU A 293 -11.53 -17.24 19.28
C LEU A 293 -12.71 -17.72 18.43
N ARG A 294 -12.46 -17.96 17.14
CA ARG A 294 -13.45 -18.52 16.23
C ARG A 294 -13.85 -19.94 16.62
N GLY A 295 -12.89 -20.81 16.92
CA GLY A 295 -13.16 -22.18 17.35
C GLY A 295 -14.04 -22.22 18.61
N TRP A 296 -13.73 -21.37 19.59
CA TRP A 296 -14.55 -21.20 20.80
C TRP A 296 -15.96 -20.70 20.47
N LEU A 297 -16.08 -19.67 19.62
CA LEU A 297 -17.37 -19.09 19.25
C LEU A 297 -18.27 -20.07 18.48
N LEU A 298 -17.71 -20.83 17.53
CA LEU A 298 -18.45 -21.83 16.77
C LEU A 298 -18.93 -23.00 17.65
N ALA A 299 -18.21 -23.32 18.73
CA ALA A 299 -18.64 -24.34 19.69
C ALA A 299 -19.87 -23.93 20.51
N LEU A 300 -20.17 -22.62 20.59
CA LEU A 300 -21.36 -22.09 21.27
C LEU A 300 -22.58 -22.03 20.34
N LEU A 301 -22.41 -22.17 19.02
CA LEU A 301 -23.49 -22.05 18.06
C LEU A 301 -24.23 -23.38 17.83
N PRO A 302 -25.55 -23.34 17.55
CA PRO A 302 -26.32 -24.51 17.15
C PRO A 302 -25.76 -25.18 15.89
N GLU A 303 -25.83 -26.51 15.84
CA GLU A 303 -25.31 -27.30 14.71
C GLU A 303 -25.96 -26.92 13.36
N THR A 304 -27.22 -26.46 13.38
CA THR A 304 -27.93 -25.99 12.19
C THR A 304 -27.25 -24.80 11.52
N LEU A 305 -26.70 -23.87 12.29
CA LEU A 305 -25.96 -22.72 11.77
C LEU A 305 -24.55 -23.16 11.32
N THR A 306 -23.86 -23.95 12.15
CA THR A 306 -22.47 -24.37 11.89
C THR A 306 -22.34 -25.17 10.59
N ARG A 307 -23.36 -25.94 10.17
CA ARG A 307 -23.34 -26.69 8.90
C ARG A 307 -23.27 -25.80 7.64
N HIS A 308 -23.77 -24.57 7.72
CA HIS A 308 -23.77 -23.59 6.63
C HIS A 308 -22.54 -22.66 6.65
N LEU A 309 -21.73 -22.72 7.70
CA LEU A 309 -20.54 -21.90 7.87
C LEU A 309 -19.27 -22.65 7.42
N PRO A 310 -18.18 -21.92 7.12
CA PRO A 310 -16.88 -22.56 6.89
C PRO A 310 -16.46 -23.39 8.11
N PRO A 311 -15.74 -24.51 7.95
CA PRO A 311 -15.28 -25.32 9.07
C PRO A 311 -14.16 -24.62 9.89
N PRO A 312 -13.95 -24.99 11.18
CA PRO A 312 -12.95 -24.36 12.06
C PRO A 312 -11.48 -24.61 11.67
N ALA A 313 -11.19 -25.78 11.07
CA ALA A 313 -9.86 -26.16 10.63
C ALA A 313 -9.93 -26.57 9.15
N GLN A 314 -9.23 -25.82 8.30
CA GLN A 314 -8.93 -26.25 6.94
C GLN A 314 -7.43 -26.53 6.91
N HIS A 315 -7.03 -27.80 6.94
CA HIS A 315 -5.79 -28.13 6.24
C HIS A 315 -6.15 -27.94 4.78
N ALA A 316 -5.67 -26.88 4.14
CA ALA A 316 -5.79 -26.75 2.71
C ALA A 316 -5.20 -28.01 2.09
N ILE A 317 -6.04 -28.90 1.56
CA ILE A 317 -5.57 -29.91 0.61
C ILE A 317 -4.95 -29.06 -0.50
N PRO A 318 -3.63 -29.20 -0.79
CA PRO A 318 -3.01 -28.45 -1.84
C PRO A 318 -3.89 -28.57 -3.08
N GLN A 319 -4.27 -27.43 -3.66
CA GLN A 319 -4.96 -27.40 -4.95
C GLN A 319 -4.26 -28.41 -5.88
N PRO A 320 -5.00 -29.28 -6.59
CA PRO A 320 -4.39 -30.18 -7.57
C PRO A 320 -3.47 -29.34 -8.46
N VAL A 321 -2.29 -29.88 -8.74
CA VAL A 321 -1.19 -29.22 -9.46
C VAL A 321 -1.60 -28.62 -10.82
N GLU A 322 -2.81 -28.91 -11.32
CA GLU A 322 -3.40 -28.37 -12.55
C GLU A 322 -3.41 -26.83 -12.66
N ASP A 323 -3.54 -26.08 -11.55
CA ASP A 323 -3.53 -24.59 -11.57
C ASP A 323 -2.15 -23.98 -11.26
N ARG A 324 -1.13 -24.83 -11.04
CA ARG A 324 0.28 -24.44 -10.92
C ARG A 324 0.87 -24.50 -12.33
N ALA A 325 0.54 -23.52 -13.18
CA ALA A 325 1.10 -23.43 -14.53
C ALA A 325 2.64 -23.52 -14.46
N PRO A 326 3.26 -24.61 -14.92
CA PRO A 326 4.72 -24.73 -15.00
C PRO A 326 5.30 -23.86 -16.12
N ASP A 327 4.44 -23.16 -16.89
CA ASP A 327 4.72 -22.68 -18.24
C ASP A 327 4.71 -21.15 -18.39
N LEU A 328 4.67 -20.36 -17.31
CA LEU A 328 4.89 -18.91 -17.44
C LEU A 328 6.37 -18.67 -17.80
N PRO A 329 6.69 -17.85 -18.83
CA PRO A 329 8.07 -17.53 -19.17
C PRO A 329 8.85 -17.02 -17.94
N GLU A 330 10.10 -17.44 -17.75
CA GLU A 330 10.93 -17.06 -16.58
C GLU A 330 11.06 -15.54 -16.36
N ALA A 331 10.93 -14.75 -17.43
CA ALA A 331 10.93 -13.30 -17.39
C ALA A 331 9.60 -12.67 -16.92
N GLU A 332 8.51 -13.44 -16.90
CA GLU A 332 7.24 -13.07 -16.28
C GLU A 332 7.18 -13.44 -14.79
N SER A 333 7.99 -14.41 -14.36
CA SER A 333 8.18 -14.77 -12.95
C SER A 333 9.16 -13.84 -12.23
N GLU A 334 8.89 -12.53 -12.22
CA GLU A 334 9.55 -11.63 -11.27
C GLU A 334 9.01 -11.94 -9.85
N PRO A 335 9.87 -12.34 -8.88
CA PRO A 335 9.40 -12.78 -7.58
C PRO A 335 8.92 -11.59 -6.77
N VAL A 336 7.61 -11.34 -6.81
CA VAL A 336 6.96 -10.30 -6.03
C VAL A 336 5.79 -10.91 -5.28
N ARG A 337 6.02 -11.20 -4.01
CA ARG A 337 5.08 -11.84 -3.10
C ARG A 337 4.36 -10.78 -2.28
N LEU A 338 3.72 -9.83 -2.97
CA LEU A 338 3.14 -8.65 -2.31
C LEU A 338 1.76 -8.92 -1.71
N VAL A 339 0.96 -9.88 -2.19
CA VAL A 339 -0.37 -10.12 -1.61
C VAL A 339 -0.76 -11.59 -1.61
N LEU A 340 -1.01 -12.14 -0.42
CA LEU A 340 -1.41 -13.54 -0.22
C LEU A 340 -2.80 -13.68 0.42
N GLY A 341 -3.40 -12.63 1.00
CA GLY A 341 -4.77 -12.68 1.54
C GLY A 341 -5.22 -11.42 2.30
N PHE A 342 -6.50 -11.36 2.71
CA PHE A 342 -7.06 -10.22 3.46
C PHE A 342 -6.66 -10.22 4.94
N ASN A 343 -6.27 -11.37 5.50
CA ASN A 343 -5.66 -11.48 6.82
C ASN A 343 -4.49 -10.52 6.97
N ASP A 344 -3.56 -10.63 6.03
CA ASP A 344 -2.36 -9.81 5.92
C ASP A 344 -2.66 -8.31 5.94
N LEU A 345 -3.68 -7.87 5.20
CA LEU A 345 -4.11 -6.47 5.18
C LEU A 345 -4.63 -6.02 6.55
N PHE A 346 -5.47 -6.84 7.20
CA PHE A 346 -6.01 -6.53 8.52
C PHE A 346 -4.92 -6.39 9.58
N VAL A 347 -3.94 -7.31 9.59
CA VAL A 347 -2.79 -7.24 10.50
C VAL A 347 -1.92 -6.02 10.18
N ALA A 348 -1.68 -5.73 8.90
CA ALA A 348 -0.89 -4.58 8.47
C ALA A 348 -1.53 -3.24 8.85
N LEU A 349 -2.87 -3.11 8.76
CA LEU A 349 -3.60 -1.94 9.24
C LEU A 349 -3.46 -1.77 10.76
N GLY A 350 -3.61 -2.86 11.53
CA GLY A 350 -3.37 -2.87 12.98
C GLY A 350 -1.95 -2.47 13.35
N ALA A 351 -0.95 -3.02 12.66
CA ALA A 351 0.46 -2.69 12.85
C ALA A 351 0.76 -1.22 12.51
N ALA A 352 0.31 -0.75 11.35
CA ALA A 352 0.50 0.64 10.93
C ALA A 352 -0.15 1.62 11.93
N SER A 353 -1.37 1.33 12.36
CA SER A 353 -2.09 2.13 13.37
C SER A 353 -1.34 2.18 14.70
N LEU A 354 -0.85 1.01 15.17
CA LEU A 354 -0.03 0.93 16.38
C LEU A 354 1.24 1.78 16.25
N PHE A 355 1.96 1.64 15.14
CA PHE A 355 3.24 2.32 14.92
C PHE A 355 3.07 3.84 14.82
N VAL A 356 2.12 4.30 14.01
CA VAL A 356 1.82 5.73 13.86
C VAL A 356 1.39 6.31 15.19
N GLY A 357 0.45 5.65 15.89
CA GLY A 357 0.00 6.09 17.21
C GLY A 357 1.14 6.17 18.22
N ALA A 358 1.99 5.14 18.31
CA ALA A 358 3.11 5.12 19.26
C ALA A 358 4.16 6.21 18.97
N ILE A 359 4.48 6.48 17.70
CA ILE A 359 5.40 7.55 17.30
C ILE A 359 4.82 8.92 17.71
N VAL A 360 3.56 9.17 17.37
CA VAL A 360 2.91 10.46 17.63
C VAL A 360 2.72 10.70 19.14
N ILE A 361 2.29 9.68 19.89
CA ILE A 361 2.19 9.73 21.36
C ILE A 361 3.54 10.11 21.96
N GLY A 362 4.60 9.41 21.56
CA GLY A 362 5.95 9.73 22.03
C GLY A 362 6.30 11.18 21.71
N ALA A 363 6.14 11.61 20.45
CA ALA A 363 6.50 12.95 20.03
C ALA A 363 5.75 14.03 20.82
N ILE A 364 4.45 13.84 21.05
CA ILE A 364 3.62 14.76 21.85
C ILE A 364 4.11 14.80 23.29
N ILE A 365 4.35 13.64 23.93
CA ILE A 365 4.87 13.58 25.31
C ILE A 365 6.21 14.33 25.40
N THR A 366 7.13 14.07 24.47
CA THR A 366 8.43 14.73 24.45
C THR A 366 8.30 16.25 24.31
N ILE A 367 7.50 16.74 23.36
CA ILE A 367 7.28 18.17 23.14
C ILE A 367 6.61 18.81 24.37
N SER A 368 5.68 18.12 25.00
CA SER A 368 4.93 18.63 26.16
C SER A 368 5.79 18.75 27.42
N LEU A 369 6.80 17.89 27.56
CA LEU A 369 7.81 17.99 28.61
C LEU A 369 8.81 19.15 28.38
N THR A 370 8.79 19.76 27.19
CA THR A 370 9.66 20.88 26.79
C THR A 370 8.83 22.02 26.15
N PRO A 371 7.94 22.68 26.90
CA PRO A 371 6.94 23.60 26.34
C PRO A 371 7.53 24.87 25.72
N GLU A 372 8.74 25.27 26.14
CA GLU A 372 9.48 26.37 25.53
C GLU A 372 10.40 25.82 24.45
N LEU A 373 9.93 25.77 23.19
CA LEU A 373 10.77 25.51 22.00
C LEU A 373 11.25 26.80 21.32
N ASN A 374 11.03 27.95 21.96
CA ASN A 374 11.33 29.26 21.39
C ASN A 374 12.75 29.70 21.74
N GLY A 375 13.58 29.87 20.70
CA GLY A 375 14.97 30.31 20.84
C GLY A 375 15.99 29.17 20.86
N PRO A 376 17.28 29.49 20.70
CA PRO A 376 18.34 28.51 20.53
C PRO A 376 18.60 27.65 21.78
N GLU A 377 18.49 28.23 22.98
CA GLU A 377 18.70 27.50 24.25
C GLU A 377 17.58 26.46 24.51
N ALA A 378 16.35 26.81 24.19
CA ALA A 378 15.20 25.91 24.21
C ALA A 378 15.39 24.70 23.28
N ALA A 379 15.74 24.97 22.01
CA ALA A 379 16.04 23.93 21.04
C ALA A 379 17.24 23.07 21.45
N ARG A 380 18.29 23.66 22.04
CA ARG A 380 19.44 22.94 22.59
C ARG A 380 19.03 21.97 23.69
N ARG A 381 18.21 22.41 24.65
CA ARG A 381 17.68 21.54 25.72
C ARG A 381 16.85 20.40 25.16
N PHE A 382 16.02 20.68 24.15
CA PHE A 382 15.21 19.67 23.48
C PHE A 382 16.09 18.61 22.82
N PHE A 383 16.93 18.99 21.85
CA PHE A 383 17.77 18.05 21.09
C PHE A 383 18.88 17.41 21.94
N GLY A 384 19.31 18.06 23.03
CA GLY A 384 20.26 17.51 24.00
C GLY A 384 19.63 16.55 25.02
N SER A 385 18.29 16.51 25.13
CA SER A 385 17.59 15.68 26.10
C SER A 385 17.50 14.22 25.66
N PHE A 386 17.62 13.28 26.60
CA PHE A 386 17.33 11.87 26.34
C PHE A 386 15.84 11.61 26.07
N SER A 387 14.95 12.52 26.43
CA SER A 387 13.50 12.40 26.23
C SER A 387 13.07 12.39 24.75
N ILE A 388 13.97 12.70 23.82
CA ILE A 388 13.70 12.64 22.37
C ILE A 388 13.77 11.22 21.79
N TRP A 389 14.33 10.26 22.54
CA TRP A 389 14.53 8.88 22.08
C TRP A 389 13.34 7.94 22.26
N PRO A 390 12.57 7.97 23.36
CA PRO A 390 11.39 7.12 23.53
C PRO A 390 10.41 7.10 22.33
N PRO A 391 10.11 8.24 21.66
CA PRO A 391 9.24 8.28 20.48
C PRO A 391 9.74 7.49 19.28
N LEU A 392 11.02 7.12 19.25
CA LEU A 392 11.63 6.33 18.19
C LEU A 392 11.92 4.91 18.67
N LEU A 393 12.53 4.76 19.85
CA LEU A 393 12.94 3.45 20.36
C LEU A 393 11.76 2.54 20.72
N ILE A 394 10.68 3.08 21.31
CA ILE A 394 9.51 2.28 21.68
C ILE A 394 8.78 1.77 20.42
N PRO A 395 8.47 2.61 19.42
CA PRO A 395 7.89 2.11 18.16
C PRO A 395 8.81 1.15 17.43
N ALA A 396 10.14 1.39 17.39
CA ALA A 396 11.08 0.46 16.77
C ALA A 396 11.06 -0.93 17.45
N ALA A 397 10.99 -0.97 18.78
CA ALA A 397 10.84 -2.22 19.53
C ALA A 397 9.50 -2.90 19.25
N ALA A 398 8.41 -2.15 19.15
CA ALA A 398 7.09 -2.67 18.78
C ALA A 398 7.11 -3.25 17.35
N MET A 399 7.71 -2.55 16.38
CA MET A 399 7.87 -3.03 15.00
C MET A 399 8.66 -4.33 14.94
N TRP A 400 9.74 -4.43 15.74
CA TRP A 400 10.50 -5.67 15.87
C TRP A 400 9.67 -6.80 16.49
N ALA A 401 8.94 -6.55 17.57
CA ALA A 401 8.10 -7.56 18.23
C ALA A 401 6.96 -8.06 17.34
N VAL A 402 6.29 -7.14 16.62
CA VAL A 402 5.27 -7.49 15.62
C VAL A 402 5.90 -8.31 14.49
N ALA A 403 7.10 -7.94 14.02
CA ALA A 403 7.81 -8.71 13.01
C ALA A 403 8.19 -10.11 13.52
N GLU A 404 8.65 -10.23 14.75
CA GLU A 404 9.00 -11.52 15.37
C GLU A 404 7.82 -12.49 15.31
N TYR A 405 6.63 -12.03 15.68
CA TYR A 405 5.43 -12.86 15.68
C TYR A 405 4.85 -13.07 14.27
N PHE A 406 4.52 -11.99 13.55
CA PHE A 406 3.77 -12.12 12.30
C PHE A 406 4.63 -12.53 11.11
N VAL A 407 5.92 -12.19 11.12
CA VAL A 407 6.82 -12.54 10.01
C VAL A 407 7.51 -13.87 10.25
N ARG A 408 8.10 -14.08 11.43
CA ARG A 408 8.86 -15.31 11.65
C ARG A 408 8.01 -16.49 12.06
N ILE A 409 7.01 -16.27 12.93
CA ILE A 409 6.13 -17.35 13.41
C ILE A 409 4.98 -17.56 12.43
N ARG A 410 4.24 -16.50 12.08
CA ARG A 410 3.07 -16.61 11.18
C ARG A 410 3.38 -16.51 9.69
N ARG A 411 4.60 -16.10 9.31
CA ARG A 411 5.07 -16.04 7.90
C ARG A 411 4.19 -15.19 6.97
N MET A 412 3.68 -14.07 7.49
CA MET A 412 2.84 -13.11 6.77
C MET A 412 3.67 -12.08 5.99
N ALA A 413 3.21 -11.67 4.80
CA ALA A 413 3.96 -10.81 3.89
C ALA A 413 3.71 -9.31 4.12
N TRP A 414 2.45 -8.88 4.28
CA TRP A 414 2.16 -7.45 4.50
C TRP A 414 2.66 -6.94 5.85
N PRO A 415 2.43 -7.63 6.98
CA PRO A 415 3.02 -7.23 8.26
C PRO A 415 4.55 -7.16 8.20
N ALA A 416 5.19 -8.03 7.40
CA ALA A 416 6.62 -7.96 7.14
C ALA A 416 7.03 -6.63 6.48
N ILE A 417 6.35 -6.25 5.41
CA ILE A 417 6.64 -5.02 4.68
C ILE A 417 6.36 -3.80 5.57
N THR A 418 5.20 -3.76 6.23
CA THR A 418 4.81 -2.66 7.13
C THR A 418 5.81 -2.49 8.28
N SER A 419 6.21 -3.57 8.95
CA SER A 419 7.20 -3.51 10.02
C SER A 419 8.59 -3.15 9.51
N ALA A 420 9.02 -3.68 8.36
CA ALA A 420 10.32 -3.35 7.77
C ALA A 420 10.42 -1.88 7.36
N LEU A 421 9.40 -1.35 6.67
CA LEU A 421 9.34 0.05 6.26
C LEU A 421 9.26 0.99 7.47
N GLY A 422 8.39 0.68 8.44
CA GLY A 422 8.29 1.45 9.68
C GLY A 422 9.61 1.48 10.45
N PHE A 423 10.26 0.32 10.59
CA PHE A 423 11.53 0.20 11.30
C PHE A 423 12.64 0.97 10.58
N ALA A 424 12.72 0.88 9.26
CA ALA A 424 13.68 1.63 8.44
C ALA A 424 13.46 3.15 8.54
N LEU A 425 12.21 3.60 8.53
CA LEU A 425 11.87 5.01 8.70
C LEU A 425 12.32 5.54 10.07
N VAL A 426 11.97 4.84 11.15
CA VAL A 426 12.30 5.24 12.53
C VAL A 426 13.81 5.22 12.78
N THR A 427 14.52 4.22 12.28
CA THR A 427 15.99 4.14 12.41
C THR A 427 16.70 5.17 11.52
N GLY A 428 16.18 5.48 10.34
CA GLY A 428 16.69 6.57 9.48
C GLY A 428 16.53 7.94 10.14
N LEU A 429 15.33 8.25 10.64
CA LEU A 429 15.07 9.49 11.40
C LEU A 429 15.91 9.54 12.69
N GLY A 430 16.01 8.42 13.40
CA GLY A 430 16.87 8.28 14.57
C GLY A 430 18.34 8.51 14.28
N SER A 431 18.82 8.14 13.08
CA SER A 431 20.21 8.40 12.66
C SER A 431 20.46 9.91 12.47
N VAL A 432 19.53 10.62 11.84
CA VAL A 432 19.63 12.10 11.73
C VAL A 432 19.59 12.74 13.12
N LEU A 433 18.66 12.30 13.97
CA LEU A 433 18.53 12.81 15.35
C LEU A 433 19.78 12.55 16.19
N LEU A 434 20.37 11.36 16.08
CA LEU A 434 21.61 10.99 16.76
C LEU A 434 22.74 11.92 16.35
N ALA A 435 22.87 12.18 15.05
CA ALA A 435 23.90 13.06 14.52
C ALA A 435 23.75 14.50 15.05
N VAL A 436 22.53 15.02 15.05
CA VAL A 436 22.19 16.35 15.60
C VAL A 436 22.49 16.42 17.10
N GLN A 437 22.07 15.42 17.87
CA GLN A 437 22.28 15.38 19.33
C GLN A 437 23.78 15.34 19.69
N PHE A 438 24.58 14.52 18.99
CA PHE A 438 26.04 14.50 19.21
C PHE A 438 26.71 15.81 18.81
N ALA A 439 26.29 16.42 17.69
CA ALA A 439 26.80 17.72 17.26
C ALA A 439 26.55 18.81 18.32
N ILE A 440 25.31 18.92 18.80
CA ILE A 440 24.92 19.90 19.84
C ILE A 440 25.60 19.60 21.18
N GLY A 441 25.73 18.32 21.55
CA GLY A 441 26.43 17.92 22.78
C GLY A 441 27.91 18.31 22.76
N ARG A 442 28.59 18.20 21.61
CA ARG A 442 29.99 18.60 21.46
C ARG A 442 30.18 20.11 21.30
N PHE A 443 29.25 20.75 20.60
CA PHE A 443 29.24 22.19 20.33
C PHE A 443 27.91 22.81 20.80
N PRO A 444 27.77 23.01 22.13
CA PRO A 444 26.65 23.70 22.77
C PRO A 444 26.08 24.91 22.03
N ASP A 445 26.95 25.79 21.57
CA ASP A 445 26.57 27.10 21.05
C ASP A 445 26.19 27.05 19.56
N LEU A 446 26.09 25.86 18.93
CA LEU A 446 25.79 25.72 17.49
C LEU A 446 24.52 26.49 17.09
N LEU A 447 23.46 26.33 17.87
CA LEU A 447 22.18 26.97 17.59
C LEU A 447 22.19 28.47 17.83
N GLU A 448 23.05 28.96 18.74
CA GLU A 448 23.21 30.39 19.04
C GLU A 448 24.08 31.08 17.99
N ARG A 449 25.22 30.47 17.66
CA ARG A 449 26.21 30.98 16.69
C ARG A 449 25.72 30.92 15.24
N ARG A 450 24.71 30.09 14.95
CA ARG A 450 23.96 30.10 13.67
C ARG A 450 23.55 31.51 13.24
N PHE A 451 23.30 32.39 14.21
CA PHE A 451 22.81 33.75 13.97
C PHE A 451 23.90 34.83 14.02
N SER A 452 25.18 34.50 14.27
CA SER A 452 26.21 35.53 14.50
C SER A 452 27.45 35.45 13.62
N GLU A 453 28.12 34.29 13.44
CA GLU A 453 29.35 34.24 12.61
C GLU A 453 29.67 32.85 12.04
N ALA A 454 30.48 32.88 10.99
CA ALA A 454 30.69 31.82 10.05
C ALA A 454 31.72 30.76 10.57
N VAL A 455 31.24 29.71 11.25
CA VAL A 455 32.09 28.67 11.89
C VAL A 455 32.47 27.53 10.93
N ALA A 456 33.75 27.37 10.57
CA ALA A 456 34.22 26.27 9.69
C ALA A 456 34.55 24.95 10.43
N MET A 457 34.94 25.01 11.72
CA MET A 457 35.37 23.86 12.52
C MET A 457 34.27 22.82 12.88
N PRO A 458 32.97 23.15 13.02
CA PRO A 458 31.92 22.17 13.32
C PRO A 458 31.47 21.34 12.12
N PHE A 459 31.67 21.84 10.89
CA PHE A 459 31.08 21.26 9.69
C PHE A 459 31.55 19.82 9.43
N GLY A 460 32.87 19.59 9.42
CA GLY A 460 33.44 18.26 9.24
C GLY A 460 33.10 17.28 10.38
N PHE A 461 32.98 17.79 11.61
CA PHE A 461 32.56 16.96 12.75
C PHE A 461 31.10 16.52 12.60
N ILE A 462 30.20 17.41 12.19
CA ILE A 462 28.78 17.08 11.94
C ILE A 462 28.67 16.01 10.85
N ILE A 463 29.43 16.14 9.76
CA ILE A 463 29.48 15.10 8.71
C ILE A 463 29.94 13.76 9.30
N GLY A 464 30.95 13.76 10.17
CA GLY A 464 31.38 12.57 10.91
C GLY A 464 30.28 11.96 11.78
N CYS A 465 29.49 12.80 12.48
CA CYS A 465 28.33 12.36 13.25
C CYS A 465 27.24 11.75 12.35
N VAL A 466 26.94 12.37 11.20
CA VAL A 466 25.97 11.85 10.22
C VAL A 466 26.43 10.50 9.68
N LEU A 467 27.73 10.33 9.41
CA LEU A 467 28.31 9.05 9.00
C LEU A 467 28.14 7.97 10.06
N LEU A 468 28.61 8.21 11.29
CA LEU A 468 28.52 7.22 12.36
C LEU A 468 27.06 6.86 12.68
N ALA A 469 26.17 7.85 12.68
CA ALA A 469 24.76 7.60 12.94
C ALA A 469 24.07 6.83 11.80
N SER A 470 24.38 7.15 10.54
CA SER A 470 23.85 6.40 9.39
C SER A 470 24.37 4.95 9.38
N LEU A 471 25.62 4.72 9.80
CA LEU A 471 26.16 3.37 9.99
C LEU A 471 25.43 2.60 11.12
N ALA A 472 25.04 3.28 12.20
CA ALA A 472 24.21 2.67 13.24
C ALA A 472 22.80 2.32 12.72
N GLY A 473 22.18 3.19 11.93
CA GLY A 473 20.92 2.92 11.24
C GLY A 473 21.02 1.73 10.28
N LEU A 474 22.07 1.67 9.46
CA LEU A 474 22.39 0.53 8.62
C LEU A 474 22.52 -0.76 9.46
N ALA A 475 23.31 -0.72 10.53
CA ALA A 475 23.53 -1.88 11.39
C ALA A 475 22.22 -2.40 12.04
N ALA A 476 21.35 -1.50 12.50
CA ALA A 476 20.04 -1.86 13.06
C ALA A 476 19.16 -2.55 12.01
N ASN A 477 19.08 -2.03 10.79
CA ASN A 477 18.30 -2.63 9.71
C ASN A 477 18.92 -3.95 9.20
N MET A 478 20.25 -4.05 9.17
CA MET A 478 20.94 -5.30 8.85
C MET A 478 20.69 -6.37 9.91
N ALA A 479 20.63 -5.99 11.19
CA ALA A 479 20.22 -6.89 12.27
C ALA A 479 18.74 -7.32 12.11
N PHE A 480 17.86 -6.39 11.74
CA PHE A 480 16.45 -6.68 11.45
C PHE A 480 16.31 -7.65 10.28
N TRP A 481 17.05 -7.46 9.19
CA TRP A 481 17.10 -8.39 8.07
C TRP A 481 17.69 -9.74 8.47
N TRP A 482 18.82 -9.76 9.17
CA TRP A 482 19.47 -10.99 9.61
C TRP A 482 18.56 -11.81 10.54
N ARG A 483 17.76 -11.14 11.38
CA ARG A 483 16.65 -11.77 12.10
C ARG A 483 15.57 -12.17 11.10
N HIS A 484 14.76 -11.27 10.56
CA HIS A 484 13.50 -11.66 9.93
C HIS A 484 13.62 -12.30 8.53
N ARG A 485 14.82 -12.31 7.93
CA ARG A 485 15.11 -12.86 6.59
C ARG A 485 14.23 -12.26 5.49
N LEU A 486 13.93 -10.96 5.60
CA LEU A 486 13.09 -10.23 4.66
C LEU A 486 13.94 -9.52 3.58
N PRO A 487 13.83 -9.87 2.29
CA PRO A 487 14.64 -9.27 1.23
C PRO A 487 14.55 -7.74 1.19
N ILE A 488 13.36 -7.19 1.36
CA ILE A 488 13.12 -5.73 1.39
C ILE A 488 13.93 -5.04 2.50
N SER A 489 14.08 -5.67 3.67
CA SER A 489 14.84 -5.09 4.79
C SER A 489 16.33 -4.94 4.48
N PHE A 490 16.88 -5.75 3.58
CA PHE A 490 18.26 -5.59 3.12
C PHE A 490 18.42 -4.29 2.33
N ALA A 491 17.54 -4.06 1.34
CA ALA A 491 17.53 -2.82 0.57
C ALA A 491 17.26 -1.61 1.49
N LEU A 492 16.30 -1.70 2.41
CA LEU A 492 16.01 -0.65 3.37
C LEU A 492 17.17 -0.36 4.33
N GLY A 493 17.96 -1.36 4.69
CA GLY A 493 19.16 -1.13 5.48
C GLY A 493 20.22 -0.36 4.71
N ILE A 494 20.42 -0.65 3.42
CA ILE A 494 21.27 0.18 2.56
C ILE A 494 20.67 1.60 2.44
N ALA A 495 19.35 1.72 2.27
CA ALA A 495 18.67 3.00 2.22
C ALA A 495 18.84 3.84 3.51
N ALA A 496 19.14 3.23 4.66
CA ALA A 496 19.45 3.96 5.90
C ALA A 496 20.72 4.85 5.79
N LEU A 497 21.53 4.66 4.75
CA LEU A 497 22.67 5.52 4.42
C LEU A 497 22.28 6.81 3.69
N TRP A 498 21.01 7.00 3.31
CA TRP A 498 20.56 8.20 2.60
C TRP A 498 20.93 9.54 3.26
N PRO A 499 21.00 9.69 4.61
CA PRO A 499 21.36 10.96 5.22
C PRO A 499 22.77 11.42 4.84
N LEU A 500 23.66 10.50 4.44
CA LEU A 500 25.00 10.83 3.95
C LEU A 500 24.98 11.69 2.68
N ALA A 501 24.01 11.46 1.80
CA ALA A 501 23.89 12.23 0.58
C ALA A 501 23.43 13.68 0.84
N GLY A 502 22.72 13.90 1.96
CA GLY A 502 22.33 15.21 2.47
C GLY A 502 23.19 15.73 3.63
N ALA A 503 24.36 15.14 3.90
CA ALA A 503 25.15 15.46 5.10
C ALA A 503 25.52 16.95 5.19
N ASP A 504 25.85 17.58 4.06
CA ASP A 504 26.15 19.01 4.03
C ASP A 504 24.91 19.86 4.30
N LEU A 505 23.71 19.42 3.90
CA LEU A 505 22.46 20.13 4.19
C LEU A 505 22.14 20.06 5.69
N ILE A 506 22.38 18.91 6.31
CA ILE A 506 22.24 18.73 7.76
C ILE A 506 23.27 19.61 8.49
N ALA A 507 24.53 19.60 8.04
CA ALA A 507 25.59 20.41 8.62
C ALA A 507 25.35 21.91 8.45
N ALA A 508 24.95 22.36 7.25
CA ALA A 508 24.57 23.74 6.96
C ALA A 508 23.35 24.17 7.79
N GLY A 509 22.33 23.31 7.89
CA GLY A 509 21.15 23.57 8.73
C GLY A 509 21.48 23.80 10.21
N LEU A 510 22.55 23.20 10.72
CA LEU A 510 23.04 23.37 12.10
C LEU A 510 24.06 24.48 12.29
N THR A 511 24.73 24.94 11.22
CA THR A 511 25.84 25.90 11.30
C THR A 511 25.51 27.21 10.61
N ASP A 512 25.38 27.20 9.29
CA ASP A 512 25.11 28.38 8.48
C ASP A 512 24.37 27.93 7.19
N PRO A 513 23.10 28.33 6.99
CA PRO A 513 22.32 27.99 5.80
C PRO A 513 22.92 28.53 4.50
N ASP A 514 23.61 29.67 4.56
CA ASP A 514 24.21 30.33 3.39
C ASP A 514 25.52 29.65 2.98
N ARG A 515 26.09 28.83 3.87
CA ARG A 515 27.25 27.96 3.62
C ARG A 515 26.90 26.56 3.15
N ALA A 516 25.69 26.33 2.65
CA ALA A 516 25.38 25.14 1.86
C ALA A 516 26.12 25.14 0.49
N GLU A 517 27.38 25.58 0.44
CA GLU A 517 28.31 25.32 -0.64
C GLU A 517 28.61 23.81 -0.61
N PRO A 518 28.09 23.03 -1.57
CA PRO A 518 28.27 21.60 -1.52
C PRO A 518 29.74 21.29 -1.79
N LEU A 519 30.42 20.58 -0.87
CA LEU A 519 31.72 19.98 -1.19
C LEU A 519 31.60 19.04 -2.41
N PHE A 520 30.41 18.45 -2.54
CA PHE A 520 29.90 17.74 -3.71
C PHE A 520 28.36 17.77 -3.61
N GLY A 521 27.66 18.37 -4.60
CA GLY A 521 26.19 18.58 -4.58
C GLY A 521 25.41 17.39 -4.02
N TRP A 522 24.41 17.62 -3.14
CA TRP A 522 23.60 16.53 -2.58
C TRP A 522 22.98 15.66 -3.67
N GLN A 523 22.62 16.28 -4.80
CA GLN A 523 22.20 15.66 -6.05
C GLN A 523 23.23 14.63 -6.55
N TRP A 524 24.49 15.02 -6.68
CA TRP A 524 25.56 14.14 -7.15
C TRP A 524 25.88 13.02 -6.16
N ARG A 525 25.84 13.28 -4.84
CA ARG A 525 25.98 12.21 -3.84
C ARG A 525 24.82 11.20 -3.92
N MET A 526 23.59 11.67 -4.07
CA MET A 526 22.42 10.81 -4.31
C MET A 526 22.60 9.98 -5.58
N GLY A 527 23.07 10.61 -6.66
CA GLY A 527 23.35 9.94 -7.93
C GLY A 527 24.43 8.87 -7.80
N LEU A 528 25.57 9.18 -7.20
CA LEU A 528 26.64 8.21 -6.93
C LEU A 528 26.17 7.08 -6.02
N PHE A 529 25.38 7.40 -4.99
CA PHE A 529 24.80 6.39 -4.11
C PHE A 529 23.85 5.48 -4.89
N GLY A 530 22.95 6.04 -5.70
CA GLY A 530 22.08 5.28 -6.59
C GLY A 530 22.84 4.38 -7.57
N LEU A 531 23.92 4.88 -8.18
CA LEU A 531 24.80 4.11 -9.07
C LEU A 531 25.52 2.98 -8.32
N ALA A 532 25.97 3.22 -7.09
CA ALA A 532 26.58 2.20 -6.25
C ALA A 532 25.58 1.11 -5.85
N VAL A 533 24.35 1.50 -5.48
CA VAL A 533 23.26 0.55 -5.21
C VAL A 533 22.91 -0.26 -6.46
N PHE A 534 22.84 0.38 -7.64
CA PHE A 534 22.60 -0.30 -8.91
C PHE A 534 23.72 -1.31 -9.24
N ALA A 535 24.98 -0.92 -9.07
CA ALA A 535 26.11 -1.83 -9.26
C ALA A 535 26.05 -3.01 -8.29
N GLY A 536 25.70 -2.77 -7.02
CA GLY A 536 25.46 -3.82 -6.03
C GLY A 536 24.30 -4.75 -6.43
N ALA A 537 23.20 -4.19 -6.94
CA ALA A 537 22.05 -4.95 -7.43
C ALA A 537 22.46 -5.90 -8.57
N MET A 538 23.29 -5.42 -9.51
CA MET A 538 23.85 -6.22 -10.61
C MET A 538 24.76 -7.37 -10.12
N VAL A 539 25.52 -7.16 -9.04
CA VAL A 539 26.34 -8.23 -8.44
C VAL A 539 25.44 -9.35 -7.90
N TRP A 540 24.37 -8.99 -7.20
CA TRP A 540 23.40 -9.96 -6.68
C TRP A 540 22.67 -10.71 -7.81
N ASP A 541 22.21 -9.99 -8.83
CA ASP A 541 21.48 -10.58 -9.96
C ASP A 541 22.36 -11.59 -10.73
N ARG A 542 23.65 -11.27 -10.94
CA ARG A 542 24.61 -12.19 -11.57
C ARG A 542 24.91 -13.43 -10.73
N SER A 543 24.79 -13.32 -9.40
CA SER A 543 25.08 -14.42 -8.48
C SER A 543 23.99 -15.50 -8.44
N ASP A 544 22.80 -15.19 -8.99
CA ASP A 544 21.64 -16.07 -9.04
C ASP A 544 20.93 -15.93 -10.39
N LYS A 545 21.60 -16.40 -11.45
CA LYS A 545 21.10 -16.27 -12.84
C LYS A 545 19.77 -17.00 -13.07
N GLY A 546 19.54 -18.11 -12.36
CA GLY A 546 18.30 -18.89 -12.45
C GLY A 546 17.14 -18.30 -11.64
N ARG A 547 17.39 -17.24 -10.84
CA ARG A 547 16.42 -16.63 -9.94
C ARG A 547 15.77 -17.63 -8.97
N GLU A 548 16.56 -18.58 -8.49
CA GLU A 548 16.07 -19.72 -7.70
C GLU A 548 16.18 -19.50 -6.19
N THR A 549 16.96 -18.51 -5.76
CA THR A 549 17.26 -18.24 -4.36
C THR A 549 16.75 -16.88 -3.91
N GLN A 550 16.81 -16.63 -2.60
CA GLN A 550 16.51 -15.31 -2.03
C GLN A 550 17.39 -14.17 -2.60
N ARG A 551 18.50 -14.50 -3.26
CA ARG A 551 19.40 -13.53 -3.87
C ARG A 551 18.71 -12.72 -4.97
N ALA A 552 17.85 -13.36 -5.77
CA ALA A 552 17.08 -12.68 -6.80
C ALA A 552 16.04 -11.69 -6.22
N ASP A 553 15.45 -12.02 -5.07
CA ASP A 553 14.53 -11.11 -4.35
C ASP A 553 15.28 -9.88 -3.85
N ILE A 554 16.46 -10.09 -3.26
CA ILE A 554 17.31 -8.98 -2.78
C ILE A 554 17.73 -8.11 -3.96
N ALA A 555 18.17 -8.71 -5.08
CA ALA A 555 18.50 -7.98 -6.30
C ALA A 555 17.33 -7.13 -6.81
N PHE A 556 16.10 -7.66 -6.79
CA PHE A 556 14.89 -6.92 -7.17
C PHE A 556 14.70 -5.66 -6.31
N TRP A 557 14.74 -5.79 -4.98
CA TRP A 557 14.56 -4.65 -4.07
C TRP A 557 15.69 -3.62 -4.19
N LEU A 558 16.93 -4.05 -4.47
CA LEU A 558 18.05 -3.14 -4.72
C LEU A 558 17.90 -2.37 -6.04
N HIS A 559 17.43 -3.02 -7.12
CA HIS A 559 17.11 -2.31 -8.36
C HIS A 559 15.99 -1.29 -8.16
N LEU A 560 14.96 -1.63 -7.36
CA LEU A 560 13.89 -0.70 -7.03
C LEU A 560 14.41 0.49 -6.22
N LEU A 561 15.25 0.25 -5.21
CA LEU A 561 15.90 1.32 -4.43
C LEU A 561 16.78 2.21 -5.32
N ALA A 562 17.63 1.62 -6.17
CA ALA A 562 18.44 2.37 -7.12
C ALA A 562 17.59 3.24 -8.06
N SER A 563 16.45 2.72 -8.51
CA SER A 563 15.50 3.45 -9.34
C SER A 563 14.94 4.67 -8.60
N PHE A 564 14.55 4.52 -7.32
CA PHE A 564 14.09 5.65 -6.49
C PHE A 564 15.16 6.70 -6.19
N LEU A 565 16.44 6.32 -6.19
CA LEU A 565 17.56 7.25 -5.99
C LEU A 565 17.97 7.97 -7.28
N LEU A 566 17.96 7.27 -8.42
CA LEU A 566 18.48 7.78 -9.69
C LEU A 566 17.43 8.52 -10.52
N ILE A 567 16.20 8.00 -10.60
CA ILE A 567 15.22 8.49 -11.57
C ILE A 567 14.65 9.85 -11.15
N PRO A 568 14.14 10.05 -9.92
CA PRO A 568 13.67 11.37 -9.50
C PRO A 568 14.77 12.44 -9.62
N LEU A 569 16.02 12.06 -9.34
CA LEU A 569 17.18 12.93 -9.53
C LEU A 569 17.40 13.28 -11.00
N ALA A 570 17.37 12.30 -11.91
CA ALA A 570 17.55 12.54 -13.34
C ALA A 570 16.49 13.51 -13.90
N PHE A 571 15.24 13.37 -13.45
CA PHE A 571 14.16 14.29 -13.83
C PHE A 571 14.28 15.67 -13.17
N HIS A 572 14.73 15.73 -11.92
CA HIS A 572 14.99 17.00 -11.23
C HIS A 572 16.13 17.82 -11.87
N LEU A 573 17.08 17.15 -12.54
CA LEU A 573 18.18 17.79 -13.26
C LEU A 573 17.82 18.23 -14.68
N LEU A 574 16.59 17.96 -15.15
CA LEU A 574 16.15 18.45 -16.44
C LEU A 574 16.04 19.98 -16.42
N PRO A 575 16.43 20.66 -17.51
CA PRO A 575 16.26 22.10 -17.61
C PRO A 575 14.77 22.46 -17.66
N ASP A 576 14.41 23.65 -17.20
CA ASP A 576 13.06 24.18 -17.39
C ASP A 576 12.77 24.48 -18.87
N GLY A 577 11.50 24.39 -19.25
CA GLY A 577 11.02 24.77 -20.59
C GLY A 577 10.91 23.61 -21.59
N PRO A 578 10.74 23.90 -22.89
CA PRO A 578 10.31 22.91 -23.89
C PRO A 578 11.35 21.81 -24.17
N ALA A 579 12.62 22.05 -23.85
CA ALA A 579 13.68 21.05 -23.98
C ALA A 579 13.55 19.91 -22.95
N ALA A 580 12.90 20.15 -21.81
CA ALA A 580 12.74 19.17 -20.74
C ALA A 580 12.04 17.90 -21.24
N PHE A 581 10.99 18.06 -22.04
CA PHE A 581 10.22 16.95 -22.61
C PHE A 581 11.07 16.05 -23.52
N LEU A 582 11.83 16.65 -24.43
CA LEU A 582 12.68 15.89 -25.35
C LEU A 582 13.79 15.13 -24.60
N LEU A 583 14.40 15.77 -23.61
CA LEU A 583 15.41 15.15 -22.76
C LEU A 583 14.82 14.04 -21.88
N ALA A 584 13.61 14.24 -21.34
CA ALA A 584 12.87 13.21 -20.61
C ALA A 584 12.57 11.99 -21.48
N LEU A 585 12.17 12.21 -22.75
CA LEU A 585 11.92 11.12 -23.69
C LEU A 585 13.20 10.34 -24.02
N VAL A 586 14.32 11.04 -24.24
CA VAL A 586 15.63 10.40 -24.44
C VAL A 586 16.03 9.61 -23.19
N GLY A 587 15.86 10.20 -22.00
CA GLY A 587 16.10 9.53 -20.72
C GLY A 587 15.26 8.28 -20.54
N LEU A 588 13.97 8.34 -20.90
CA LEU A 588 13.08 7.18 -20.87
C LEU A 588 13.51 6.08 -21.85
N VAL A 589 13.93 6.43 -23.07
CA VAL A 589 14.46 5.44 -24.03
C VAL A 589 15.71 4.76 -23.47
N ILE A 590 16.62 5.53 -22.84
CA ILE A 590 17.79 4.96 -22.15
C ILE A 590 17.33 4.02 -21.03
N LEU A 591 16.36 4.41 -20.21
CA LEU A 591 15.81 3.56 -19.15
C LEU A 591 15.16 2.28 -19.71
N VAL A 592 14.46 2.34 -20.84
CA VAL A 592 13.91 1.17 -21.54
C VAL A 592 15.03 0.23 -21.97
N LEU A 593 16.09 0.74 -22.57
CA LEU A 593 17.24 -0.07 -22.97
C LEU A 593 17.89 -0.72 -21.75
N VAL A 594 18.14 0.04 -20.68
CA VAL A 594 18.68 -0.50 -19.42
C VAL A 594 17.77 -1.58 -18.86
N ALA A 595 16.47 -1.33 -18.79
CA ALA A 595 15.46 -2.26 -18.27
C ALA A 595 15.42 -3.58 -19.07
N LEU A 596 15.55 -3.51 -20.40
CA LEU A 596 15.63 -4.70 -21.26
C LEU A 596 16.95 -5.47 -21.09
N VAL A 597 18.08 -4.78 -20.89
CA VAL A 597 19.40 -5.41 -20.63
C VAL A 597 19.38 -6.19 -19.33
N ILE A 598 18.90 -5.56 -18.25
CA ILE A 598 18.86 -6.16 -16.91
C ILE A 598 17.65 -7.08 -16.71
N ASP A 599 16.70 -7.08 -17.65
CA ASP A 599 15.44 -7.82 -17.58
C ASP A 599 14.65 -7.51 -16.30
N ARG A 600 14.52 -6.20 -15.99
CA ARG A 600 13.76 -5.71 -14.83
C ARG A 600 12.88 -4.54 -15.25
N ARG A 601 11.59 -4.62 -14.95
CA ARG A 601 10.62 -3.57 -15.32
C ARG A 601 10.51 -2.45 -14.29
N ALA A 602 11.04 -2.66 -13.08
CA ALA A 602 10.95 -1.71 -11.96
C ALA A 602 11.39 -0.27 -12.28
N PRO A 603 12.50 -0.03 -13.03
CA PRO A 603 12.89 1.33 -13.40
C PRO A 603 11.80 2.06 -14.20
N LEU A 604 11.09 1.37 -15.09
CA LEU A 604 10.04 1.96 -15.91
C LEU A 604 8.80 2.32 -15.10
N ALA A 605 8.46 1.51 -14.10
CA ALA A 605 7.36 1.80 -13.18
C ALA A 605 7.63 3.08 -12.38
N VAL A 606 8.87 3.27 -11.89
CA VAL A 606 9.28 4.47 -11.14
C VAL A 606 9.35 5.69 -12.06
N ALA A 607 9.80 5.54 -13.31
CA ALA A 607 9.91 6.64 -14.27
C ALA A 607 8.57 7.17 -14.78
N LEU A 608 7.53 6.33 -14.83
CA LEU A 608 6.24 6.67 -15.43
C LEU A 608 5.63 8.00 -14.95
N PRO A 609 5.41 8.26 -13.64
CA PRO A 609 4.80 9.51 -13.20
C PRO A 609 5.63 10.74 -13.56
N PHE A 610 6.97 10.62 -13.55
CA PHE A 610 7.86 11.71 -13.95
C PHE A 610 7.81 11.95 -15.46
N ALA A 611 7.83 10.89 -16.27
CA ALA A 611 7.69 11.00 -17.72
C ALA A 611 6.37 11.67 -18.13
N LEU A 612 5.25 11.27 -17.53
CA LEU A 612 3.94 11.91 -17.76
C LEU A 612 3.96 13.38 -17.36
N SER A 613 4.60 13.73 -16.23
CA SER A 613 4.67 15.14 -15.78
C SER A 613 5.46 16.07 -16.71
N THR A 614 6.28 15.51 -17.61
CA THR A 614 7.07 16.29 -18.58
C THR A 614 6.36 16.56 -19.90
N VAL A 615 5.19 15.95 -20.15
CA VAL A 615 4.46 16.15 -21.40
C VAL A 615 3.92 17.59 -21.45
N PRO A 616 4.17 18.35 -22.55
CA PRO A 616 3.66 19.71 -22.68
C PRO A 616 2.13 19.75 -22.56
N GLY A 617 1.59 20.77 -21.87
CA GLY A 617 0.15 20.88 -21.60
C GLY A 617 -0.74 20.78 -22.85
N ASP A 618 -0.34 21.40 -23.96
CA ASP A 618 -1.06 21.36 -25.23
C ASP A 618 -1.10 19.95 -25.87
N LEU A 619 -0.20 19.07 -25.45
CA LEU A 619 -0.07 17.69 -25.92
C LEU A 619 -0.37 16.66 -24.84
N ALA A 620 -0.72 17.06 -23.61
CA ALA A 620 -0.76 16.18 -22.44
C ALA A 620 -1.52 14.88 -22.72
N LEU A 621 -2.77 14.98 -23.18
CA LEU A 621 -3.60 13.81 -23.46
C LEU A 621 -3.01 12.88 -24.54
N ILE A 622 -2.60 13.43 -25.69
CA ILE A 622 -2.10 12.62 -26.82
C ILE A 622 -0.72 12.03 -26.48
N GLY A 623 0.15 12.84 -25.88
CA GLY A 623 1.51 12.45 -25.48
C GLY A 623 1.49 11.39 -24.39
N ASP A 624 0.66 11.56 -23.36
CA ASP A 624 0.50 10.58 -22.28
C ASP A 624 -0.06 9.25 -22.80
N LEU A 625 -1.09 9.30 -23.67
CA LEU A 625 -1.66 8.09 -24.28
C LEU A 625 -0.65 7.38 -25.20
N ALA A 626 0.14 8.12 -25.98
CA ALA A 626 1.18 7.56 -26.82
C ALA A 626 2.29 6.90 -25.98
N LEU A 627 2.69 7.55 -24.88
CA LEU A 627 3.68 7.04 -23.93
C LEU A 627 3.20 5.75 -23.27
N ILE A 628 1.99 5.75 -22.69
CA ILE A 628 1.41 4.58 -22.03
C ILE A 628 1.15 3.46 -23.03
N GLY A 629 0.61 3.76 -24.21
CA GLY A 629 0.39 2.79 -25.27
C GLY A 629 1.69 2.13 -25.74
N GLY A 630 2.76 2.92 -25.90
CA GLY A 630 4.10 2.43 -26.25
C GLY A 630 4.69 1.52 -25.17
N LEU A 631 4.63 1.93 -23.90
CA LEU A 631 5.09 1.11 -22.78
C LEU A 631 4.25 -0.16 -22.59
N LEU A 632 2.94 -0.10 -22.86
CA LEU A 632 2.06 -1.27 -22.81
C LEU A 632 2.38 -2.25 -23.94
N ALA A 633 2.61 -1.77 -25.16
CA ALA A 633 3.05 -2.60 -26.27
C ALA A 633 4.41 -3.26 -25.98
N LEU A 634 5.35 -2.51 -25.39
CA LEU A 634 6.63 -3.03 -24.92
C LEU A 634 6.44 -4.11 -23.85
N ALA A 635 5.58 -3.87 -22.84
CA ALA A 635 5.32 -4.82 -21.77
C ALA A 635 4.72 -6.14 -22.30
N LEU A 636 3.82 -6.05 -23.29
CA LEU A 636 3.20 -7.19 -23.96
C LEU A 636 4.14 -7.94 -24.90
N GLN A 637 5.19 -7.29 -25.41
CA GLN A 637 6.17 -7.90 -26.31
C GLN A 637 7.57 -8.00 -25.72
N TRP A 638 7.68 -7.94 -24.38
CA TRP A 638 8.96 -7.84 -23.66
C TRP A 638 10.01 -8.85 -24.16
N GLU A 639 9.69 -10.14 -24.17
CA GLU A 639 10.59 -11.20 -24.66
C GLU A 639 10.97 -11.04 -26.12
N LYS A 640 10.02 -10.66 -26.98
CA LYS A 640 10.28 -10.50 -28.42
C LYS A 640 11.20 -9.32 -28.68
N VAL A 641 10.95 -8.20 -28.02
CA VAL A 641 11.77 -6.98 -28.14
C VAL A 641 13.16 -7.21 -27.56
N ARG A 642 13.26 -7.84 -26.39
CA ARG A 642 14.54 -8.19 -25.76
C ARG A 642 15.33 -9.19 -26.62
N GLY A 643 14.68 -10.24 -27.08
CA GLY A 643 15.28 -11.25 -27.96
C GLY A 643 15.73 -10.66 -29.31
N TRP A 644 14.99 -9.72 -29.89
CA TRP A 644 15.42 -9.00 -31.08
C TRP A 644 16.61 -8.05 -30.78
N ALA A 645 16.54 -7.30 -29.68
CA ALA A 645 17.56 -6.32 -29.32
C ALA A 645 18.90 -6.94 -28.91
N PHE A 646 18.89 -8.14 -28.32
CA PHE A 646 20.09 -8.79 -27.76
C PHE A 646 20.33 -10.22 -28.22
N GLY A 647 19.50 -10.77 -29.12
CA GLY A 647 19.66 -12.14 -29.62
C GLY A 647 20.98 -12.38 -30.34
N TRP A 648 21.59 -11.32 -30.89
CA TRP A 648 22.91 -11.36 -31.52
C TRP A 648 24.08 -11.43 -30.51
N LEU A 649 23.83 -11.21 -29.22
CA LEU A 649 24.83 -11.33 -28.15
C LEU A 649 24.89 -12.74 -27.54
N GLN A 650 23.92 -13.60 -27.85
CA GLN A 650 23.98 -14.99 -27.41
C GLN A 650 24.95 -15.75 -28.33
N PRO A 651 25.99 -16.42 -27.80
CA PRO A 651 26.82 -17.29 -28.62
C PRO A 651 25.93 -18.36 -29.25
N ALA A 652 26.09 -18.60 -30.55
CA ALA A 652 25.41 -19.71 -31.22
C ALA A 652 25.70 -20.99 -30.44
N ALA A 653 24.61 -21.64 -29.99
CA ALA A 653 24.65 -22.85 -29.18
C ALA A 653 25.36 -24.01 -29.90
#